data_AF-A0A5J4VKH0-F1
#
_entry.id   AF-A0A5J4VKH0-F1
#
_cell.length_a   1.000
_cell.length_b   1.000
_cell.length_c   1.000
_cell.angle_alpha   90.00
_cell.angle_beta   90.00
_cell.angle_gamma   90.00
#
_symmetry.space_group_name_H-M   'P 1'
#
loop_
_entity.id
_entity.type
_entity.pdbx_description
1 polymer ?
#
loop_
_entity_poly.entity_id
_entity_poly.type
_entity_poly.pdbx_seq_one_letter_code
_entity_poly.pdbx_strand_id
1 'polypeptide(L)'
;MTGGVICLTVSSDAQLIIFETCQFKNCSCNFIGGGIFFNLEGGQFLIKDYCKFTECQSSQSGGGISSNLYGGTLNIEDATFDRCTGTQPGNGGALSLNQGVSSIIIITNSSFINCKTISNSSNQRYGWGGAIFIQTSVTAENLNETNFLMSELTFTGCSAVNSIGNNLHIRSENTYNTGIVIVARQLFTVKDTLNLYTSPEYSNDYMGIDESKVKDGTIIDNHEPLFLAGELGFITQEYYIRSTNSLDENDCSSTSPCKQINYILSISLPEGFIKGLPVVIITLLSDTSDQNNINLNSQTTLNNIITIQSDGYSPEAEQDIYIKKSILSSSFSTSLFTITDSGNGAAISAELKSGSLLLIDSCQFIQCEGHLISGGAIYLDINNEGQTTISNSSFNQCESRSGGGIFALIQTGGKQTIDGKCNFRQCSCNLYYGGGIYANISGLNSSLILEDGLIFENCICDDIYYSSGGGGGIYANCAYLGSYIRIIGDLEFENCTSGSEGGGIRIQTYDYGISEVDKISFKDCSSGSGGGVLALISNNGQMSINGLSNFINCKSLSGPGGGLYADLFSFSVINIDNTTFDSCTCTQPGNGGALSIIIIHEINQISIRRTTFTDCKTIQNSSDQRYGWGGAIYINISEITSQLSASNFLLTDLVFSGCQSAVAGNNLHICSYDTKAIGEKISSISLITVYDTTNLYILKWEY
;
A
#
# COMPACT_ATOMS: atom_id res chain seq x y z
N MET A 1 28.85 33.54 -7.14
CA MET A 1 28.90 32.08 -6.95
C MET A 1 27.67 31.68 -6.17
N THR A 2 27.08 30.54 -6.48
CA THR A 2 25.93 29.89 -5.81
C THR A 2 26.47 28.84 -4.85
N GLY A 3 25.86 28.65 -3.68
CA GLY A 3 26.35 27.69 -2.67
C GLY A 3 27.64 28.18 -1.99
N GLY A 4 27.60 28.52 -0.71
CA GLY A 4 28.81 28.97 0.00
C GLY A 4 29.83 27.86 0.24
N VAL A 5 29.37 26.63 0.49
CA VAL A 5 30.23 25.46 0.69
C VAL A 5 30.01 24.42 -0.40
N ILE A 6 28.74 24.09 -0.68
CA ILE A 6 28.37 23.04 -1.62
C ILE A 6 27.48 23.62 -2.71
N CYS A 7 27.79 23.33 -3.96
CA CYS A 7 27.00 23.65 -5.14
C CYS A 7 27.01 22.44 -6.08
N LEU A 8 25.87 21.78 -6.29
CA LEU A 8 25.82 20.55 -7.10
C LEU A 8 24.46 20.30 -7.76
N THR A 9 24.44 19.33 -8.68
CA THR A 9 23.21 18.73 -9.23
C THR A 9 23.22 17.23 -8.89
N VAL A 10 22.11 16.71 -8.38
CA VAL A 10 21.89 15.27 -8.18
C VAL A 10 20.91 14.79 -9.24
N SER A 11 21.38 13.99 -10.20
CA SER A 11 20.57 13.43 -11.27
C SER A 11 19.86 12.14 -10.85
N SER A 12 18.97 11.63 -11.69
CA SER A 12 18.25 10.36 -11.48
C SER A 12 19.20 9.23 -11.08
N ASP A 13 18.72 8.35 -10.20
CA ASP A 13 19.45 7.21 -9.62
C ASP A 13 20.65 7.58 -8.74
N ALA A 14 20.97 8.87 -8.58
CA ALA A 14 21.99 9.33 -7.66
C ALA A 14 21.39 9.78 -6.32
N GLN A 15 22.15 9.56 -5.25
CA GLN A 15 21.81 9.99 -3.91
C GLN A 15 23.00 10.68 -3.26
N LEU A 16 22.74 11.80 -2.60
CA LEU A 16 23.67 12.46 -1.68
C LEU A 16 23.12 12.39 -0.26
N ILE A 17 23.98 12.04 0.69
CA ILE A 17 23.63 11.99 2.12
C ILE A 17 24.61 12.85 2.89
N ILE A 18 24.09 13.78 3.70
CA ILE A 18 24.82 14.46 4.77
C ILE A 18 24.23 13.97 6.08
N PHE A 19 25.05 13.38 6.93
CA PHE A 19 24.59 12.74 8.15
C PHE A 19 25.64 12.91 9.26
N GLU A 20 25.32 12.40 10.45
CA GLU A 20 26.02 12.68 11.71
C GLU A 20 26.09 14.19 12.04
N THR A 21 27.09 14.58 12.83
CA THR A 21 27.23 15.94 13.38
C THR A 21 27.86 16.94 12.40
N CYS A 22 27.49 16.92 11.11
CA CYS A 22 28.01 17.86 10.13
C CYS A 22 27.62 19.31 10.47
N GLN A 23 28.58 20.23 10.42
CA GLN A 23 28.37 21.64 10.78
C GLN A 23 28.74 22.58 9.62
N PHE A 24 27.76 23.36 9.19
CA PHE A 24 27.92 24.48 8.27
C PHE A 24 27.88 25.75 9.11
N LYS A 25 29.04 26.36 9.36
CA LYS A 25 29.16 27.53 10.23
C LYS A 25 29.74 28.71 9.48
N ASN A 26 29.09 29.87 9.60
CA ASN A 26 29.52 31.14 8.98
C ASN A 26 29.69 31.02 7.47
N CYS A 27 28.90 30.17 6.82
CA CYS A 27 28.94 30.00 5.37
C CYS A 27 28.28 31.20 4.71
N SER A 28 28.90 31.81 3.70
CA SER A 28 28.35 32.99 3.06
C SER A 28 28.39 32.89 1.55
N CYS A 29 27.33 33.32 0.88
CA CYS A 29 27.20 33.32 -0.57
C CYS A 29 26.65 34.66 -1.08
N ASN A 30 27.27 35.24 -2.11
CA ASN A 30 26.81 36.51 -2.73
C ASN A 30 25.55 36.35 -3.61
N PHE A 31 24.97 35.15 -3.66
CA PHE A 31 23.76 34.85 -4.43
C PHE A 31 22.79 34.03 -3.57
N ILE A 32 22.49 32.78 -3.93
CA ILE A 32 21.58 31.88 -3.19
C ILE A 32 22.34 30.72 -2.51
N GLY A 33 21.76 30.18 -1.44
CA GLY A 33 22.30 29.00 -0.74
C GLY A 33 23.58 29.33 0.04
N GLY A 34 23.45 30.01 1.18
CA GLY A 34 24.62 30.46 1.96
C GLY A 34 25.51 29.31 2.44
N GLY A 35 24.92 28.19 2.86
CA GLY A 35 25.63 26.93 3.08
C GLY A 35 25.68 26.08 1.80
N ILE A 36 24.50 25.68 1.32
CA ILE A 36 24.36 24.72 0.22
C ILE A 36 23.41 25.28 -0.84
N PHE A 37 23.79 25.12 -2.10
CA PHE A 37 22.89 25.19 -3.23
C PHE A 37 22.86 23.84 -3.95
N PHE A 38 21.69 23.37 -4.37
CA PHE A 38 21.61 22.19 -5.22
C PHE A 38 20.42 22.18 -6.18
N ASN A 39 20.53 21.38 -7.23
CA ASN A 39 19.39 20.97 -8.07
C ASN A 39 19.17 19.46 -7.93
N LEU A 40 17.91 19.01 -7.83
CA LEU A 40 17.57 17.58 -7.87
C LEU A 40 16.82 17.26 -9.17
N GLU A 41 17.51 16.65 -10.13
CA GLU A 41 16.95 16.23 -11.42
C GLU A 41 16.63 14.73 -11.35
N GLY A 42 15.57 14.36 -10.63
CA GLY A 42 15.20 12.96 -10.36
C GLY A 42 16.00 12.28 -9.23
N GLY A 43 17.09 12.91 -8.76
CA GLY A 43 17.95 12.39 -7.69
C GLY A 43 17.43 12.65 -6.27
N GLN A 44 18.15 12.12 -5.28
CA GLN A 44 17.78 12.24 -3.87
C GLN A 44 18.85 12.97 -3.04
N PHE A 45 18.41 13.82 -2.11
CA PHE A 45 19.29 14.44 -1.13
C PHE A 45 18.70 14.30 0.27
N LEU A 46 19.41 13.54 1.11
CA LEU A 46 19.10 13.33 2.52
C LEU A 46 20.06 14.13 3.43
N ILE A 47 19.50 14.86 4.38
CA ILE A 47 20.21 15.50 5.51
C ILE A 47 19.64 14.93 6.79
N LYS A 48 20.45 14.31 7.66
CA LYS A 48 19.97 13.66 8.89
C LYS A 48 20.94 13.75 10.07
N ASP A 49 20.54 13.17 11.21
CA ASP A 49 21.37 12.94 12.41
C ASP A 49 21.99 14.21 13.06
N TYR A 50 21.18 15.25 13.31
CA TYR A 50 21.62 16.45 14.05
C TYR A 50 22.59 17.38 13.29
N CYS A 51 22.52 17.39 11.97
CA CYS A 51 23.22 18.36 11.12
C CYS A 51 22.87 19.81 11.52
N LYS A 52 23.87 20.71 11.54
CA LYS A 52 23.68 22.11 11.96
C LYS A 52 24.13 23.11 10.91
N PHE A 53 23.28 24.09 10.65
CA PHE A 53 23.57 25.29 9.87
C PHE A 53 23.52 26.47 10.81
N THR A 54 24.66 27.12 11.07
CA THR A 54 24.78 28.21 12.03
C THR A 54 25.36 29.44 11.38
N GLU A 55 24.65 30.57 11.47
CA GLU A 55 25.11 31.86 10.95
C GLU A 55 25.42 31.82 9.44
N CYS A 56 24.72 30.97 8.68
CA CYS A 56 24.86 30.88 7.23
C CYS A 56 24.07 32.01 6.55
N GLN A 57 24.68 32.66 5.56
CA GLN A 57 24.18 33.90 4.98
C GLN A 57 24.16 33.85 3.46
N SER A 58 23.08 34.33 2.85
CA SER A 58 23.02 34.58 1.42
C SER A 58 22.60 36.03 1.14
N SER A 59 23.17 36.62 0.08
CA SER A 59 22.74 37.95 -0.39
C SER A 59 21.39 37.91 -1.11
N GLN A 60 20.82 36.72 -1.29
CA GLN A 60 19.47 36.48 -1.80
C GLN A 60 18.78 35.42 -0.92
N SER A 61 18.42 34.28 -1.49
CA SER A 61 17.54 33.29 -0.86
C SER A 61 18.31 32.16 -0.18
N GLY A 62 17.70 31.56 0.85
CA GLY A 62 18.21 30.35 1.51
C GLY A 62 19.57 30.56 2.16
N GLY A 63 19.63 31.23 3.31
CA GLY A 63 20.88 31.44 4.03
C GLY A 63 21.57 30.13 4.41
N GLY A 64 20.81 29.11 4.81
CA GLY A 64 21.31 27.74 4.95
C GLY A 64 21.36 27.01 3.61
N ILE A 65 20.19 26.76 3.04
CA ILE A 65 20.00 25.94 1.84
C ILE A 65 19.08 26.64 0.83
N SER A 66 19.44 26.59 -0.44
CA SER A 66 18.54 26.94 -1.53
C SER A 66 18.55 25.84 -2.60
N SER A 67 17.38 25.51 -3.17
CA SER A 67 17.30 24.40 -4.12
C SER A 67 16.16 24.52 -5.15
N ASN A 68 16.39 23.92 -6.32
CA ASN A 68 15.34 23.58 -7.29
C ASN A 68 15.19 22.06 -7.39
N LEU A 69 13.96 21.57 -7.26
CA LEU A 69 13.63 20.16 -7.38
C LEU A 69 12.85 19.95 -8.69
N TYR A 70 13.38 19.07 -9.53
CA TYR A 70 12.86 18.67 -10.84
C TYR A 70 12.65 17.15 -10.84
N GLY A 71 11.62 16.70 -10.13
CA GLY A 71 11.30 15.28 -9.94
C GLY A 71 12.18 14.56 -8.92
N GLY A 72 13.03 15.30 -8.19
CA GLY A 72 13.88 14.76 -7.14
C GLY A 72 13.27 14.85 -5.74
N THR A 73 13.94 14.20 -4.78
CA THR A 73 13.50 14.09 -3.39
C THR A 73 14.47 14.76 -2.43
N LEU A 74 13.98 15.73 -1.67
CA LEU A 74 14.69 16.30 -0.52
C LEU A 74 14.11 15.74 0.77
N ASN A 75 14.95 15.15 1.60
CA ASN A 75 14.61 14.75 2.96
C ASN A 75 15.56 15.44 3.95
N ILE A 76 15.02 16.18 4.92
CA ILE A 76 15.75 16.81 6.01
C ILE A 76 15.16 16.33 7.34
N GLU A 77 15.92 15.55 8.08
CA GLU A 77 15.50 14.97 9.35
C GLU A 77 16.45 15.43 10.46
N ASP A 78 15.92 15.70 11.65
CA ASP A 78 16.71 16.04 12.85
C ASP A 78 17.71 17.21 12.65
N ALA A 79 17.45 18.17 11.77
CA ALA A 79 18.40 19.25 11.48
C ALA A 79 18.15 20.51 12.31
N THR A 80 19.19 21.31 12.53
CA THR A 80 19.08 22.63 13.18
C THR A 80 19.60 23.75 12.28
N PHE A 81 18.77 24.76 12.05
CA PHE A 81 19.14 26.02 11.40
C PHE A 81 19.09 27.13 12.45
N ASP A 82 20.23 27.76 12.73
CA ASP A 82 20.39 28.74 13.80
C ASP A 82 21.04 30.03 13.26
N ARG A 83 20.34 31.16 13.36
CA ARG A 83 20.77 32.48 12.88
C ARG A 83 21.13 32.51 11.39
N CYS A 84 20.51 31.65 10.57
CA CYS A 84 20.65 31.71 9.11
C CYS A 84 19.90 32.92 8.53
N THR A 85 20.49 33.60 7.54
CA THR A 85 19.90 34.81 6.97
C THR A 85 19.92 34.84 5.44
N GLY A 86 18.79 35.21 4.85
CA GLY A 86 18.69 35.63 3.44
C GLY A 86 18.50 37.15 3.37
N THR A 87 18.93 37.79 2.29
CA THR A 87 18.79 39.24 2.12
C THR A 87 17.89 39.54 0.92
N GLN A 88 17.00 40.53 1.01
CA GLN A 88 16.22 40.96 -0.15
C GLN A 88 17.14 41.25 -1.35
N PRO A 89 16.78 40.79 -2.57
CA PRO A 89 15.46 40.32 -2.97
C PRO A 89 15.19 38.81 -2.79
N GLY A 90 15.91 38.12 -1.91
CA GLY A 90 15.67 36.70 -1.63
C GLY A 90 14.62 36.43 -0.56
N ASN A 91 14.22 35.15 -0.49
CA ASN A 91 13.28 34.59 0.46
C ASN A 91 13.93 33.47 1.28
N GLY A 92 13.33 33.07 2.41
CA GLY A 92 13.78 31.91 3.15
C GLY A 92 15.11 32.15 3.86
N GLY A 93 15.09 32.61 5.11
CA GLY A 93 16.34 32.88 5.84
C GLY A 93 17.20 31.63 6.06
N ALA A 94 16.57 30.49 6.32
CA ALA A 94 17.23 29.19 6.37
C ALA A 94 17.09 28.44 5.05
N LEU A 95 15.85 28.19 4.61
CA LEU A 95 15.52 27.34 3.47
C LEU A 95 14.75 28.12 2.41
N SER A 96 15.17 28.00 1.15
CA SER A 96 14.41 28.47 -0.02
C SER A 96 14.32 27.37 -1.07
N LEU A 97 13.15 26.76 -1.22
CA LEU A 97 12.95 25.55 -2.01
C LEU A 97 11.94 25.78 -3.13
N ASN A 98 12.28 25.33 -4.35
CA ASN A 98 11.36 25.35 -5.49
C ASN A 98 10.99 23.90 -5.85
N GLN A 99 9.76 23.50 -5.54
CA GLN A 99 9.22 22.16 -5.76
C GLN A 99 8.53 22.08 -7.13
N GLY A 100 9.06 21.26 -8.05
CA GLY A 100 8.36 20.89 -9.27
C GLY A 100 7.22 19.89 -9.05
N VAL A 101 6.36 19.71 -10.06
CA VAL A 101 5.11 18.91 -10.01
C VAL A 101 5.27 17.47 -9.50
N SER A 102 6.42 16.85 -9.71
CA SER A 102 6.74 15.46 -9.32
C SER A 102 7.81 15.38 -8.23
N SER A 103 8.12 16.50 -7.58
CA SER A 103 9.21 16.57 -6.60
C SER A 103 8.71 16.39 -5.18
N ILE A 104 9.57 15.84 -4.33
CA ILE A 104 9.23 15.49 -2.95
C ILE A 104 10.01 16.36 -1.98
N ILE A 105 9.32 16.95 -1.00
CA ILE A 105 9.91 17.67 0.14
C ILE A 105 9.42 17.01 1.42
N ILE A 106 10.35 16.45 2.19
CA ILE A 106 10.10 15.91 3.53
C ILE A 106 11.05 16.61 4.50
N ILE A 107 10.51 17.28 5.53
CA ILE A 107 11.29 17.91 6.59
C ILE A 107 10.70 17.52 7.93
N THR A 108 11.42 16.78 8.75
CA THR A 108 10.89 16.25 10.01
C THR A 108 11.80 16.58 11.18
N ASN A 109 11.20 16.75 12.36
CA ASN A 109 11.88 16.93 13.65
C ASN A 109 13.03 17.96 13.62
N SER A 110 12.86 19.04 12.84
CA SER A 110 13.91 20.02 12.57
C SER A 110 13.60 21.37 13.22
N SER A 111 14.66 22.07 13.65
CA SER A 111 14.56 23.33 14.41
C SER A 111 15.08 24.53 13.64
N PHE A 112 14.34 25.64 13.69
CA PHE A 112 14.67 26.92 13.08
C PHE A 112 14.71 28.01 14.15
N ILE A 113 15.90 28.54 14.41
CA ILE A 113 16.19 29.42 15.55
C ILE A 113 16.76 30.73 15.00
N ASN A 114 16.08 31.85 15.26
CA ASN A 114 16.50 33.20 14.90
C ASN A 114 16.84 33.35 13.40
N CYS A 115 16.21 32.58 12.52
CA CYS A 115 16.41 32.68 11.07
C CYS A 115 15.64 33.87 10.50
N LYS A 116 16.25 34.61 9.57
CA LYS A 116 15.68 35.89 9.11
C LYS A 116 15.83 36.14 7.62
N THR A 117 14.84 36.82 7.04
CA THR A 117 15.07 37.60 5.81
C THR A 117 15.36 39.06 6.19
N ILE A 118 16.41 39.63 5.61
CA ILE A 118 16.91 40.97 5.93
C ILE A 118 16.49 41.95 4.83
N SER A 119 15.99 43.12 5.25
CA SER A 119 15.58 44.19 4.33
C SER A 119 16.75 44.77 3.55
N ASN A 120 16.55 45.04 2.27
CA ASN A 120 17.52 45.73 1.41
C ASN A 120 16.90 47.00 0.84
N SER A 121 17.34 48.16 1.33
CA SER A 121 16.81 49.46 0.90
C SER A 121 16.97 49.73 -0.60
N SER A 122 17.94 49.08 -1.25
CA SER A 122 18.21 49.24 -2.68
C SER A 122 17.31 48.37 -3.57
N ASN A 123 16.67 47.33 -3.02
CA ASN A 123 15.75 46.45 -3.75
C ASN A 123 14.79 45.77 -2.77
N GLN A 124 13.60 46.34 -2.63
CA GLN A 124 12.58 45.92 -1.65
C GLN A 124 11.65 44.80 -2.17
N ARG A 125 11.99 44.14 -3.28
CA ARG A 125 11.24 42.99 -3.79
C ARG A 125 11.42 41.79 -2.88
N TYR A 126 10.36 41.00 -2.69
CA TYR A 126 10.35 39.74 -1.92
C TYR A 126 10.77 39.95 -0.46
N GLY A 127 11.41 38.96 0.18
CA GLY A 127 11.77 38.99 1.61
C GLY A 127 10.84 38.18 2.49
N TRP A 128 10.16 37.19 1.93
CA TRP A 128 9.16 36.35 2.59
C TRP A 128 9.78 35.08 3.16
N GLY A 129 9.16 34.49 4.18
CA GLY A 129 9.65 33.25 4.78
C GLY A 129 10.90 33.49 5.62
N GLY A 130 10.74 33.90 6.87
CA GLY A 130 11.89 34.24 7.73
C GLY A 130 12.78 33.04 7.98
N ALA A 131 12.21 31.86 8.23
CA ALA A 131 12.94 30.60 8.24
C ALA A 131 12.85 29.87 6.89
N ILE A 132 11.63 29.56 6.43
CA ILE A 132 11.39 28.71 5.27
C ILE A 132 10.56 29.46 4.23
N PHE A 133 11.00 29.40 2.99
CA PHE A 133 10.21 29.77 1.82
C PHE A 133 10.11 28.56 0.87
N ILE A 134 8.90 28.26 0.42
CA ILE A 134 8.64 27.22 -0.58
C ILE A 134 7.84 27.81 -1.72
N GLN A 135 8.32 27.65 -2.94
CA GLN A 135 7.49 27.76 -4.14
C GLN A 135 7.14 26.35 -4.59
N THR A 136 5.85 26.02 -4.66
CA THR A 136 5.39 24.70 -5.12
C THR A 136 4.60 24.80 -6.42
N SER A 137 4.89 23.89 -7.34
CA SER A 137 4.11 23.65 -8.55
C SER A 137 3.13 22.48 -8.38
N VAL A 138 3.11 21.80 -7.23
CA VAL A 138 2.14 20.76 -6.92
C VAL A 138 0.80 21.45 -6.62
N THR A 139 -0.26 21.04 -7.32
CA THR A 139 -1.61 21.57 -7.09
C THR A 139 -2.12 21.12 -5.74
N ALA A 140 -3.01 21.89 -5.11
CA ALA A 140 -3.57 21.53 -3.80
C ALA A 140 -4.20 20.13 -3.80
N GLU A 141 -4.95 19.78 -4.85
CA GLU A 141 -5.59 18.46 -5.01
C GLU A 141 -4.58 17.29 -4.95
N ASN A 142 -3.36 17.49 -5.47
CA ASN A 142 -2.31 16.49 -5.55
C ASN A 142 -1.32 16.52 -4.37
N LEU A 143 -1.41 17.51 -3.48
CA LEU A 143 -0.48 17.67 -2.35
C LEU A 143 -0.80 16.66 -1.24
N ASN A 144 0.12 15.77 -0.88
CA ASN A 144 -0.11 14.73 0.13
C ASN A 144 1.20 14.36 0.86
N GLU A 145 1.11 13.49 1.86
CA GLU A 145 2.21 13.09 2.73
C GLU A 145 3.39 12.44 2.01
N THR A 146 3.18 11.88 0.80
CA THR A 146 4.24 11.25 0.01
C THR A 146 5.08 12.25 -0.78
N ASN A 147 4.55 13.47 -1.02
CA ASN A 147 5.25 14.50 -1.79
C ASN A 147 5.55 15.78 -1.00
N PHE A 148 4.83 16.04 0.09
CA PHE A 148 5.01 17.22 0.92
C PHE A 148 4.67 16.89 2.37
N LEU A 149 5.70 16.83 3.22
CA LEU A 149 5.55 16.61 4.65
C LEU A 149 6.52 17.47 5.43
N MET A 150 6.01 18.26 6.38
CA MET A 150 6.79 19.11 7.26
C MET A 150 6.33 18.96 8.71
N SER A 151 6.75 17.90 9.39
CA SER A 151 6.20 17.52 10.71
C SER A 151 7.19 17.71 11.86
N GLU A 152 6.65 17.95 13.05
CA GLU A 152 7.39 18.09 14.31
C GLU A 152 8.45 19.21 14.26
N LEU A 153 8.15 20.30 13.55
CA LEU A 153 9.09 21.41 13.41
C LEU A 153 9.05 22.33 14.63
N THR A 154 10.18 22.97 14.95
CA THR A 154 10.26 23.97 16.02
C THR A 154 10.75 25.31 15.45
N PHE A 155 10.06 26.40 15.77
CA PHE A 155 10.44 27.75 15.37
C PHE A 155 10.67 28.63 16.60
N THR A 156 11.72 29.44 16.62
CA THR A 156 11.99 30.37 17.74
C THR A 156 12.65 31.65 17.23
N GLY A 157 11.99 32.80 17.38
CA GLY A 157 12.58 34.11 17.08
C GLY A 157 12.87 34.37 15.60
N CYS A 158 12.29 33.59 14.70
CA CYS A 158 12.39 33.81 13.26
C CYS A 158 11.60 35.06 12.84
N SER A 159 12.04 35.74 11.78
CA SER A 159 11.36 36.96 11.33
C SER A 159 11.54 37.20 9.84
N ALA A 160 10.48 37.56 9.14
CA ALA A 160 10.51 37.96 7.76
C ALA A 160 10.48 39.49 7.59
N VAL A 161 10.90 39.99 6.44
CA VAL A 161 10.69 41.41 6.08
C VAL A 161 9.19 41.67 6.04
N ASN A 162 8.76 42.79 6.65
CA ASN A 162 7.36 43.17 6.82
C ASN A 162 6.49 42.13 7.57
N SER A 163 7.12 41.19 8.29
CA SER A 163 6.43 40.07 8.97
C SER A 163 5.63 39.17 8.02
N ILE A 164 6.08 39.00 6.77
CA ILE A 164 5.39 38.16 5.78
C ILE A 164 5.90 36.73 5.85
N GLY A 165 5.23 35.90 6.66
CA GLY A 165 5.61 34.50 6.91
C GLY A 165 6.90 34.42 7.71
N ASN A 166 6.89 34.84 8.99
CA ASN A 166 8.09 34.82 9.83
C ASN A 166 8.73 33.43 9.93
N ASN A 167 7.92 32.38 9.98
CA ASN A 167 8.37 31.00 10.05
C ASN A 167 8.33 30.37 8.66
N LEU A 168 7.17 30.36 8.03
CA LEU A 168 6.95 29.72 6.72
C LEU A 168 6.20 30.66 5.79
N HIS A 169 6.64 30.67 4.54
CA HIS A 169 5.90 31.28 3.45
C HIS A 169 5.79 30.33 2.25
N ILE A 170 4.57 30.12 1.76
CA ILE A 170 4.30 29.28 0.59
C ILE A 170 3.77 30.09 -0.58
N ARG A 171 4.45 29.98 -1.71
CA ARG A 171 3.98 30.44 -3.00
C ARG A 171 3.42 29.25 -3.78
N SER A 172 2.13 29.27 -4.09
CA SER A 172 1.44 28.16 -4.79
C SER A 172 0.45 28.70 -5.82
N GLU A 173 -0.18 27.82 -6.61
CA GLU A 173 -1.20 28.23 -7.58
C GLU A 173 -2.40 28.91 -6.90
N ASN A 174 -2.83 28.37 -5.75
CA ASN A 174 -3.89 28.91 -4.92
C ASN A 174 -3.57 28.66 -3.43
N THR A 175 -3.28 29.75 -2.72
CA THR A 175 -2.85 29.75 -1.32
C THR A 175 -3.93 29.20 -0.40
N TYR A 176 -5.17 29.64 -0.60
CA TYR A 176 -6.31 29.23 0.21
C TYR A 176 -6.54 27.71 0.12
N ASN A 177 -6.55 27.16 -1.11
CA ASN A 177 -6.70 25.73 -1.35
C ASN A 177 -5.52 24.92 -0.80
N THR A 178 -4.29 25.43 -0.96
CA THR A 178 -3.08 24.81 -0.41
C THR A 178 -3.17 24.73 1.11
N GLY A 179 -3.61 25.82 1.75
CA GLY A 179 -3.89 25.90 3.18
C GLY A 179 -4.89 24.85 3.64
N ILE A 180 -6.03 24.71 2.95
CA ILE A 180 -7.05 23.70 3.27
C ILE A 180 -6.43 22.30 3.33
N VAL A 181 -5.66 21.92 2.31
CA VAL A 181 -5.10 20.57 2.20
C VAL A 181 -4.02 20.31 3.24
N ILE A 182 -3.17 21.30 3.53
CA ILE A 182 -2.17 21.20 4.60
C ILE A 182 -2.83 20.94 5.94
N VAL A 183 -3.93 21.64 6.25
CA VAL A 183 -4.65 21.45 7.52
C VAL A 183 -5.40 20.12 7.53
N ALA A 184 -6.18 19.83 6.49
CA ALA A 184 -7.03 18.64 6.40
C ALA A 184 -6.23 17.33 6.45
N ARG A 185 -5.01 17.33 5.90
CA ARG A 185 -4.11 16.16 5.86
C ARG A 185 -2.94 16.26 6.85
N GLN A 186 -2.93 17.27 7.72
CA GLN A 186 -1.86 17.53 8.71
C GLN A 186 -0.43 17.52 8.13
N LEU A 187 -0.25 18.07 6.92
CA LEU A 187 1.04 18.01 6.21
C LEU A 187 2.11 18.95 6.81
N PHE A 188 1.73 19.84 7.72
CA PHE A 188 2.63 20.75 8.41
C PHE A 188 2.30 20.81 9.90
N THR A 189 3.18 20.35 10.78
CA THR A 189 2.97 20.41 12.24
C THR A 189 4.12 21.12 12.94
N VAL A 190 3.78 21.83 14.02
CA VAL A 190 4.74 22.51 14.90
C VAL A 190 4.65 21.84 16.25
N LYS A 191 5.82 21.41 16.74
CA LYS A 191 5.94 20.69 18.00
C LYS A 191 5.31 21.47 19.15
N ASP A 192 4.56 20.76 20.00
CA ASP A 192 3.88 21.29 21.18
C ASP A 192 2.87 22.44 20.88
N THR A 193 2.38 22.58 19.63
CA THR A 193 1.44 23.65 19.22
C THR A 193 0.12 23.08 18.73
N LEU A 194 -0.88 22.98 19.62
CA LEU A 194 -2.16 22.34 19.33
C LEU A 194 -3.16 23.20 18.53
N ASN A 195 -3.08 24.53 18.65
CA ASN A 195 -4.03 25.47 18.03
C ASN A 195 -3.48 26.17 16.78
N LEU A 196 -2.47 25.57 16.14
CA LEU A 196 -1.74 26.16 15.02
C LEU A 196 -2.65 26.66 13.89
N TYR A 197 -3.65 25.86 13.53
CA TYR A 197 -4.51 26.14 12.37
C TYR A 197 -5.73 27.00 12.70
N THR A 198 -6.04 27.22 13.97
CA THR A 198 -7.27 27.89 14.41
C THR A 198 -7.02 29.24 15.07
N SER A 199 -5.79 29.50 15.52
CA SER A 199 -5.45 30.76 16.17
C SER A 199 -4.94 31.80 15.17
N PRO A 200 -5.56 33.00 15.09
CA PRO A 200 -5.08 34.08 14.23
C PRO A 200 -3.78 34.73 14.74
N GLU A 201 -3.28 34.34 15.92
CA GLU A 201 -2.01 34.82 16.45
C GLU A 201 -0.83 34.44 15.54
N TYR A 202 -0.97 33.34 14.80
CA TYR A 202 0.07 32.81 13.92
C TYR A 202 -0.04 33.27 12.46
N SER A 203 -1.02 34.11 12.11
CA SER A 203 -1.31 34.47 10.72
C SER A 203 -0.13 35.15 10.01
N ASN A 204 0.71 35.91 10.73
CA ASN A 204 1.93 36.51 10.16
C ASN A 204 3.13 35.54 10.12
N ASP A 205 3.07 34.46 10.90
CA ASP A 205 4.14 33.47 10.98
C ASP A 205 4.05 32.46 9.84
N TYR A 206 2.83 32.13 9.41
CA TYR A 206 2.54 31.18 8.34
C TYR A 206 1.66 31.85 7.29
N MET A 207 2.27 32.27 6.18
CA MET A 207 1.58 33.01 5.11
C MET A 207 1.78 32.35 3.76
N GLY A 208 1.00 32.78 2.77
CA GLY A 208 1.29 32.44 1.38
C GLY A 208 0.95 33.54 0.39
N ILE A 209 1.07 33.21 -0.89
CA ILE A 209 0.65 34.05 -2.01
C ILE A 209 0.38 33.20 -3.25
N ASP A 210 -0.66 33.58 -3.99
CA ASP A 210 -0.94 32.95 -5.28
C ASP A 210 0.14 33.34 -6.29
N GLU A 211 0.61 32.38 -7.08
CA GLU A 211 1.62 32.55 -8.13
C GLU A 211 1.27 33.74 -9.04
N SER A 212 -0.02 33.86 -9.39
CA SER A 212 -0.57 34.91 -10.24
C SER A 212 -0.56 36.31 -9.60
N LYS A 213 -0.51 36.41 -8.26
CA LYS A 213 -0.56 37.65 -7.48
C LYS A 213 0.82 38.19 -7.09
N VAL A 214 1.90 37.46 -7.34
CA VAL A 214 3.28 37.87 -6.95
C VAL A 214 3.73 39.17 -7.59
N LYS A 215 3.36 39.40 -8.86
CA LYS A 215 3.81 40.56 -9.67
C LYS A 215 5.33 40.73 -9.60
N ASP A 216 5.84 41.85 -9.10
CA ASP A 216 7.27 42.12 -8.94
C ASP A 216 7.80 41.78 -7.52
N GLY A 217 6.95 41.24 -6.64
CA GLY A 217 7.30 40.89 -5.27
C GLY A 217 7.28 42.06 -4.27
N THR A 218 6.78 43.24 -4.64
CA THR A 218 6.69 44.40 -3.72
C THR A 218 5.33 44.58 -3.04
N ILE A 219 4.29 43.91 -3.54
CA ILE A 219 2.92 44.11 -3.05
C ILE A 219 2.65 43.25 -1.83
N ILE A 220 2.42 43.90 -0.70
CA ILE A 220 2.24 43.25 0.60
C ILE A 220 0.79 42.75 0.78
N ASP A 221 -0.20 43.50 0.29
CA ASP A 221 -1.62 43.21 0.52
C ASP A 221 -2.14 41.95 -0.17
N ASN A 222 -1.34 41.34 -1.06
CA ASN A 222 -1.70 40.11 -1.77
C ASN A 222 -1.35 38.83 -0.98
N HIS A 223 -0.67 38.98 0.17
CA HIS A 223 -0.34 37.87 1.04
C HIS A 223 -1.49 37.55 1.97
N GLU A 224 -1.76 36.26 2.13
CA GLU A 224 -2.87 35.77 2.94
C GLU A 224 -2.32 34.81 4.02
N PRO A 225 -2.96 34.73 5.20
CA PRO A 225 -2.65 33.70 6.18
C PRO A 225 -2.79 32.31 5.56
N LEU A 226 -1.80 31.45 5.74
CA LEU A 226 -1.79 30.12 5.11
C LEU A 226 -2.93 29.24 5.64
N PHE A 227 -3.31 29.41 6.90
CA PHE A 227 -4.36 28.60 7.56
C PHE A 227 -5.69 29.33 7.69
N LEU A 228 -5.96 30.33 6.84
CA LEU A 228 -7.20 31.12 6.89
C LEU A 228 -8.48 30.26 6.91
N ALA A 229 -8.52 29.17 6.12
CA ALA A 229 -9.66 28.26 6.14
C ALA A 229 -9.84 27.54 7.50
N GLY A 230 -8.73 27.20 8.17
CA GLY A 230 -8.75 26.65 9.54
C GLY A 230 -9.22 27.67 10.57
N GLU A 231 -8.73 28.90 10.49
CA GLU A 231 -9.12 30.02 11.35
C GLU A 231 -10.63 30.32 11.26
N LEU A 232 -11.21 30.13 10.06
CA LEU A 232 -12.63 30.35 9.79
C LEU A 232 -13.51 29.10 9.98
N GLY A 233 -12.93 27.94 10.28
CA GLY A 233 -13.67 26.69 10.49
C GLY A 233 -14.17 26.01 9.20
N PHE A 234 -13.55 26.29 8.05
CA PHE A 234 -13.96 25.78 6.72
C PHE A 234 -13.21 24.51 6.28
N ILE A 235 -12.58 23.81 7.21
CA ILE A 235 -11.82 22.57 6.95
C ILE A 235 -12.72 21.34 7.06
N THR A 236 -13.68 21.38 7.97
CA THR A 236 -14.59 20.28 8.26
C THR A 236 -16.01 20.78 8.34
N GLN A 237 -16.93 20.16 7.61
CA GLN A 237 -18.36 20.41 7.77
C GLN A 237 -19.02 19.17 8.36
N GLU A 238 -19.74 19.37 9.46
CA GLU A 238 -20.49 18.29 10.10
C GLU A 238 -21.96 18.31 9.71
N TYR A 239 -22.50 17.11 9.48
CA TYR A 239 -23.91 16.84 9.29
C TYR A 239 -24.31 15.60 10.07
N TYR A 240 -25.59 15.46 10.35
CA TYR A 240 -26.11 14.46 11.26
C TYR A 240 -27.29 13.71 10.65
N ILE A 241 -27.28 12.39 10.80
CA ILE A 241 -28.34 11.49 10.35
C ILE A 241 -29.00 10.81 11.55
N ARG A 242 -30.32 10.76 11.54
CA ARG A 242 -31.13 9.96 12.48
C ARG A 242 -32.28 9.34 11.71
N SER A 243 -32.62 8.07 11.93
CA SER A 243 -33.71 7.41 11.19
C SER A 243 -35.10 7.83 11.69
N THR A 244 -35.26 8.00 13.00
CA THR A 244 -36.55 8.35 13.62
C THR A 244 -36.68 9.85 13.86
N ASN A 245 -37.88 10.40 13.60
CA ASN A 245 -38.23 11.81 13.88
C ASN A 245 -37.25 12.81 13.24
N SER A 246 -36.95 12.62 11.96
CA SER A 246 -36.09 13.44 11.11
C SER A 246 -36.71 13.56 9.72
N LEU A 247 -36.38 14.64 9.02
CA LEU A 247 -36.83 14.92 7.66
C LEU A 247 -35.68 15.50 6.84
N ASP A 248 -35.68 15.22 5.55
CA ASP A 248 -34.71 15.72 4.56
C ASP A 248 -35.09 17.13 4.08
N GLU A 249 -35.20 18.06 5.03
CA GLU A 249 -35.68 19.43 4.78
C GLU A 249 -34.86 20.51 5.52
N ASN A 250 -33.93 20.10 6.38
CA ASN A 250 -33.20 20.98 7.30
C ASN A 250 -31.71 21.08 6.94
N ASP A 251 -30.96 21.87 7.71
CA ASP A 251 -29.49 21.98 7.60
C ASP A 251 -28.73 20.70 8.01
N CYS A 252 -29.43 19.65 8.43
CA CYS A 252 -28.89 18.41 8.97
C CYS A 252 -27.93 18.62 10.16
N SER A 253 -28.19 19.63 10.99
CA SER A 253 -27.45 19.89 12.24
C SER A 253 -27.70 18.80 13.30
N SER A 254 -26.90 18.78 14.36
CA SER A 254 -27.05 17.82 15.47
C SER A 254 -28.41 17.91 16.15
N THR A 255 -28.98 19.12 16.23
CA THR A 255 -30.32 19.37 16.79
C THR A 255 -31.45 19.10 15.80
N SER A 256 -31.17 19.14 14.49
CA SER A 256 -32.14 18.92 13.42
C SER A 256 -31.59 17.95 12.36
N PRO A 257 -31.34 16.68 12.74
CA PRO A 257 -30.68 15.72 11.86
C PRO A 257 -31.57 15.36 10.67
N CYS A 258 -30.93 15.05 9.55
CA CYS A 258 -31.61 14.57 8.35
C CYS A 258 -31.83 13.06 8.39
N LYS A 259 -32.59 12.57 7.42
CA LYS A 259 -32.95 11.16 7.31
C LYS A 259 -32.03 10.41 6.36
N GLN A 260 -31.62 11.03 5.25
CA GLN A 260 -30.83 10.39 4.19
C GLN A 260 -29.52 11.12 3.90
N ILE A 261 -28.44 10.35 3.72
CA ILE A 261 -27.14 10.85 3.28
C ILE A 261 -27.26 11.51 1.91
N ASN A 262 -28.05 10.94 1.00
CA ASN A 262 -28.28 11.54 -0.32
C ASN A 262 -28.80 12.99 -0.27
N TYR A 263 -29.62 13.31 0.73
CA TYR A 263 -30.05 14.68 0.93
C TYR A 263 -28.87 15.57 1.33
N ILE A 264 -28.07 15.17 2.32
CA ILE A 264 -26.85 15.90 2.72
C ILE A 264 -25.94 16.17 1.51
N LEU A 265 -25.69 15.14 0.69
CA LEU A 265 -24.82 15.23 -0.48
C LEU A 265 -25.35 16.16 -1.59
N SER A 266 -26.64 16.48 -1.55
CA SER A 266 -27.31 17.40 -2.47
C SER A 266 -27.36 18.85 -1.96
N ILE A 267 -26.99 19.09 -0.70
CA ILE A 267 -26.95 20.44 -0.12
C ILE A 267 -25.90 21.29 -0.86
N SER A 268 -26.20 22.57 -1.05
CA SER A 268 -25.26 23.53 -1.64
C SER A 268 -24.00 23.65 -0.81
N LEU A 269 -22.86 23.83 -1.48
CA LEU A 269 -21.58 24.10 -0.83
C LEU A 269 -21.70 25.23 0.22
N PRO A 270 -21.25 25.00 1.47
CA PRO A 270 -21.18 26.06 2.48
C PRO A 270 -20.26 27.21 2.03
N GLU A 271 -20.41 28.37 2.64
CA GLU A 271 -19.53 29.51 2.38
C GLU A 271 -18.07 29.15 2.72
N GLY A 272 -17.13 29.50 1.83
CA GLY A 272 -15.70 29.19 2.01
C GLY A 272 -15.30 27.73 1.72
N PHE A 273 -16.26 26.82 1.48
CA PHE A 273 -15.97 25.43 1.12
C PHE A 273 -15.61 25.29 -0.35
N ILE A 274 -14.54 24.54 -0.61
CA ILE A 274 -14.08 24.20 -1.96
C ILE A 274 -14.28 22.72 -2.16
N LYS A 275 -15.24 22.33 -3.01
CA LYS A 275 -15.52 20.92 -3.30
C LYS A 275 -14.22 20.14 -3.56
N GLY A 276 -14.02 19.04 -2.85
CA GLY A 276 -12.88 18.14 -3.01
C GLY A 276 -11.63 18.47 -2.19
N LEU A 277 -11.65 19.51 -1.34
CA LEU A 277 -10.54 19.80 -0.41
C LEU A 277 -10.92 19.63 1.07
N PRO A 278 -11.94 20.32 1.62
CA PRO A 278 -12.39 20.10 3.01
C PRO A 278 -12.98 18.70 3.19
N VAL A 279 -13.14 18.27 4.44
CA VAL A 279 -13.78 17.00 4.80
C VAL A 279 -15.23 17.23 5.18
N VAL A 280 -16.17 16.44 4.65
CA VAL A 280 -17.54 16.38 5.15
C VAL A 280 -17.67 15.20 6.09
N ILE A 281 -18.10 15.44 7.33
CA ILE A 281 -18.35 14.41 8.32
C ILE A 281 -19.85 14.24 8.47
N ILE A 282 -20.34 13.02 8.26
CA ILE A 282 -21.74 12.65 8.47
C ILE A 282 -21.82 11.71 9.68
N THR A 283 -22.37 12.23 10.77
CA THR A 283 -22.49 11.53 12.04
C THR A 283 -23.85 10.82 12.17
N LEU A 284 -23.83 9.51 12.35
CA LEU A 284 -25.01 8.69 12.61
C LEU A 284 -25.40 8.76 14.09
N LEU A 285 -26.56 9.35 14.39
CA LEU A 285 -27.13 9.42 15.73
C LEU A 285 -27.95 8.16 16.10
N SER A 286 -28.37 7.37 15.12
CA SER A 286 -29.09 6.12 15.30
C SER A 286 -28.69 5.11 14.22
N ASP A 287 -29.05 3.84 14.44
CA ASP A 287 -29.14 2.89 13.34
C ASP A 287 -30.12 3.41 12.28
N THR A 288 -29.90 3.05 11.02
CA THR A 288 -30.75 3.48 9.90
C THR A 288 -30.88 2.38 8.86
N SER A 289 -32.09 2.18 8.35
CA SER A 289 -32.38 1.38 7.15
C SER A 289 -32.84 2.25 5.98
N ASP A 290 -32.69 3.57 6.10
CA ASP A 290 -33.21 4.54 5.14
C ASP A 290 -32.19 4.87 4.04
N GLN A 291 -30.96 4.38 4.15
CA GLN A 291 -29.88 4.67 3.21
C GLN A 291 -29.88 3.66 2.07
N ASN A 292 -29.96 4.15 0.83
CA ASN A 292 -29.73 3.36 -0.36
C ASN A 292 -29.21 4.27 -1.49
N ASN A 293 -28.58 3.68 -2.51
CA ASN A 293 -28.21 4.37 -3.75
C ASN A 293 -27.45 5.69 -3.50
N ILE A 294 -26.49 5.69 -2.59
CA ILE A 294 -25.68 6.87 -2.31
C ILE A 294 -24.67 7.03 -3.45
N ASN A 295 -24.87 8.03 -4.28
CA ASN A 295 -24.04 8.26 -5.47
C ASN A 295 -22.98 9.33 -5.19
N LEU A 296 -21.72 8.93 -5.22
CA LEU A 296 -20.57 9.82 -5.12
C LEU A 296 -19.88 9.90 -6.48
N ASN A 297 -19.97 11.06 -7.12
CA ASN A 297 -19.36 11.29 -8.41
C ASN A 297 -18.97 12.76 -8.58
N SER A 298 -18.41 13.10 -9.73
CA SER A 298 -18.03 14.48 -10.06
C SER A 298 -19.22 15.45 -10.08
N GLN A 299 -20.47 14.99 -10.10
CA GLN A 299 -21.70 15.78 -10.03
C GLN A 299 -22.25 15.96 -8.61
N THR A 300 -21.78 15.23 -7.59
CA THR A 300 -22.20 15.40 -6.19
C THR A 300 -22.03 16.85 -5.74
N THR A 301 -23.06 17.50 -5.20
CA THR A 301 -23.05 18.96 -5.00
C THR A 301 -22.19 19.38 -3.82
N LEU A 302 -22.36 18.71 -2.67
CA LEU A 302 -21.74 19.12 -1.42
C LEU A 302 -20.22 18.89 -1.42
N ASN A 303 -19.79 17.63 -1.51
CA ASN A 303 -18.38 17.26 -1.48
C ASN A 303 -18.17 15.82 -2.00
N ASN A 304 -16.93 15.46 -2.30
CA ASN A 304 -16.50 14.10 -2.65
C ASN A 304 -15.50 13.50 -1.66
N ILE A 305 -15.05 14.26 -0.64
CA ILE A 305 -14.35 13.74 0.53
C ILE A 305 -15.37 13.66 1.67
N ILE A 306 -15.87 12.45 1.94
CA ILE A 306 -16.94 12.22 2.91
C ILE A 306 -16.51 11.14 3.89
N THR A 307 -16.60 11.48 5.16
CA THR A 307 -16.44 10.57 6.30
C THR A 307 -17.82 10.29 6.88
N ILE A 308 -18.14 9.02 7.10
CA ILE A 308 -19.37 8.62 7.80
C ILE A 308 -18.96 7.91 9.07
N GLN A 309 -19.47 8.40 10.21
CA GLN A 309 -19.05 7.90 11.52
C GLN A 309 -20.25 7.78 12.47
N SER A 310 -20.10 7.01 13.53
CA SER A 310 -21.10 6.96 14.61
C SER A 310 -20.95 8.15 15.55
N ASP A 311 -22.05 8.56 16.19
CA ASP A 311 -22.02 9.53 17.27
C ASP A 311 -21.07 9.10 18.40
N GLY A 312 -20.27 10.05 18.88
CA GLY A 312 -19.23 9.82 19.89
C GLY A 312 -17.94 9.19 19.39
N TYR A 313 -17.80 8.91 18.09
CA TYR A 313 -16.51 8.51 17.51
C TYR A 313 -15.46 9.61 17.72
N SER A 314 -14.29 9.22 18.22
CA SER A 314 -13.14 10.10 18.35
C SER A 314 -11.89 9.31 17.93
N PRO A 315 -11.17 9.74 16.89
CA PRO A 315 -9.99 9.02 16.40
C PRO A 315 -8.82 9.01 17.40
N GLU A 316 -8.84 9.88 18.41
CA GLU A 316 -7.79 10.03 19.42
C GLU A 316 -8.07 9.26 20.73
N ALA A 317 -9.23 8.59 20.84
CA ALA A 317 -9.60 7.88 22.05
C ALA A 317 -8.87 6.55 22.18
N GLU A 318 -8.18 6.33 23.32
CA GLU A 318 -7.48 5.07 23.62
C GLU A 318 -8.42 3.84 23.70
N GLN A 319 -9.73 4.05 23.87
CA GLN A 319 -10.74 2.99 23.95
C GLN A 319 -12.07 3.40 23.28
N ASP A 320 -12.63 2.50 22.45
CA ASP A 320 -13.96 2.62 21.84
C ASP A 320 -15.08 2.54 22.90
N ILE A 321 -15.39 3.66 23.56
CA ILE A 321 -16.48 3.74 24.56
C ILE A 321 -17.82 4.23 23.99
N TYR A 322 -17.91 4.46 22.67
CA TYR A 322 -19.11 4.95 22.01
C TYR A 322 -20.00 3.82 21.46
N ILE A 323 -21.27 4.13 21.20
CA ILE A 323 -22.22 3.17 20.65
C ILE A 323 -22.12 3.17 19.12
N LYS A 324 -21.51 2.12 18.56
CA LYS A 324 -21.45 1.91 17.10
C LYS A 324 -22.86 1.85 16.51
N LYS A 325 -23.09 2.58 15.41
CA LYS A 325 -24.34 2.63 14.65
C LYS A 325 -24.21 1.86 13.33
N SER A 326 -25.31 1.29 12.88
CA SER A 326 -25.39 0.48 11.68
C SER A 326 -26.22 1.15 10.57
N ILE A 327 -25.75 1.02 9.33
CA ILE A 327 -26.54 1.26 8.13
C ILE A 327 -27.00 -0.11 7.60
N LEU A 328 -28.28 -0.40 7.74
CA LEU A 328 -28.88 -1.67 7.34
C LEU A 328 -29.22 -1.63 5.85
N SER A 329 -28.37 -2.22 5.00
CA SER A 329 -28.54 -2.26 3.54
C SER A 329 -29.14 -3.57 3.01
N SER A 330 -29.32 -4.60 3.85
CA SER A 330 -29.73 -5.96 3.46
C SER A 330 -31.12 -6.05 2.82
N SER A 331 -31.93 -4.99 2.90
CA SER A 331 -33.25 -4.92 2.25
C SER A 331 -33.22 -4.41 0.80
N PHE A 332 -32.05 -3.98 0.30
CA PHE A 332 -31.92 -3.37 -1.03
C PHE A 332 -31.13 -4.28 -1.98
N SER A 333 -31.56 -4.33 -3.25
CA SER A 333 -30.89 -5.10 -4.32
C SER A 333 -29.80 -4.30 -5.06
N THR A 334 -29.53 -3.06 -4.63
CA THR A 334 -28.57 -2.13 -5.23
C THR A 334 -27.51 -1.75 -4.23
N SER A 335 -26.34 -1.33 -4.72
CA SER A 335 -25.22 -0.90 -3.86
C SER A 335 -25.60 0.26 -2.95
N LEU A 336 -25.11 0.20 -1.70
CA LEU A 336 -25.30 1.28 -0.73
C LEU A 336 -24.53 2.53 -1.20
N PHE A 337 -23.28 2.36 -1.61
CA PHE A 337 -22.47 3.41 -2.25
C PHE A 337 -22.12 3.02 -3.68
N THR A 338 -22.36 3.95 -4.61
CA THR A 338 -21.87 3.86 -5.98
C THR A 338 -20.91 5.01 -6.21
N ILE A 339 -19.64 4.68 -6.47
CA ILE A 339 -18.58 5.65 -6.77
C ILE A 339 -18.25 5.50 -8.27
N THR A 340 -19.12 6.08 -9.09
CA THR A 340 -19.22 6.07 -10.59
C THR A 340 -19.59 4.76 -11.31
N ASP A 341 -19.98 4.89 -12.60
CA ASP A 341 -21.07 4.17 -13.31
C ASP A 341 -20.91 2.65 -13.54
N SER A 342 -22.02 1.94 -13.32
CA SER A 342 -22.26 0.48 -13.37
C SER A 342 -21.76 -0.32 -12.16
N GLY A 343 -22.69 -0.59 -11.23
CA GLY A 343 -22.41 -1.34 -10.01
C GLY A 343 -22.17 -2.83 -10.28
N ASN A 344 -20.95 -3.30 -10.01
CA ASN A 344 -20.60 -4.72 -10.03
C ASN A 344 -20.32 -5.28 -8.63
N GLY A 345 -20.37 -4.49 -7.56
CA GLY A 345 -20.27 -4.95 -6.16
C GLY A 345 -21.56 -4.69 -5.38
N ALA A 346 -21.95 -5.56 -4.43
CA ALA A 346 -23.26 -5.41 -3.77
C ALA A 346 -23.28 -4.31 -2.71
N ALA A 347 -22.14 -3.95 -2.12
CA ALA A 347 -22.05 -2.86 -1.15
C ALA A 347 -21.33 -1.64 -1.75
N ILE A 348 -20.18 -1.86 -2.38
CA ILE A 348 -19.33 -0.82 -2.94
C ILE A 348 -18.95 -1.21 -4.37
N SER A 349 -19.08 -0.28 -5.31
CA SER A 349 -18.49 -0.36 -6.65
C SER A 349 -17.75 0.95 -6.89
N ALA A 350 -16.43 0.88 -7.09
CA ALA A 350 -15.58 2.06 -7.24
C ALA A 350 -14.61 1.95 -8.41
N GLU A 351 -14.57 3.00 -9.24
CA GLU A 351 -13.50 3.24 -10.21
C GLU A 351 -12.57 4.33 -9.65
N LEU A 352 -11.29 4.02 -9.47
CA LEU A 352 -10.28 4.89 -8.88
C LEU A 352 -9.23 5.21 -9.93
N LYS A 353 -8.95 6.51 -10.10
CA LYS A 353 -8.00 7.05 -11.08
C LYS A 353 -6.91 7.86 -10.37
N SER A 354 -6.09 8.58 -11.13
CA SER A 354 -5.05 9.46 -10.58
C SER A 354 -5.61 10.40 -9.52
N GLY A 355 -4.93 10.46 -8.38
CA GLY A 355 -5.34 11.23 -7.20
C GLY A 355 -6.49 10.62 -6.37
N SER A 356 -7.07 9.50 -6.79
CA SER A 356 -8.17 8.86 -6.06
C SER A 356 -7.63 7.96 -4.95
N LEU A 357 -8.18 8.12 -3.74
CA LEU A 357 -7.91 7.26 -2.59
C LEU A 357 -9.23 6.81 -1.98
N LEU A 358 -9.43 5.50 -1.83
CA LEU A 358 -10.55 4.90 -1.11
C LEU A 358 -10.03 4.21 0.15
N LEU A 359 -10.51 4.64 1.32
CA LEU A 359 -10.20 4.03 2.61
C LEU A 359 -11.45 3.36 3.16
N ILE A 360 -11.36 2.07 3.47
CA ILE A 360 -12.42 1.29 4.10
C ILE A 360 -11.84 0.72 5.39
N ASP A 361 -12.21 1.29 6.53
CA ASP A 361 -11.74 0.81 7.84
C ASP A 361 -12.92 0.43 8.74
N SER A 362 -12.73 -0.63 9.53
CA SER A 362 -13.67 -1.02 10.59
C SER A 362 -15.11 -1.29 10.11
N CYS A 363 -15.26 -1.81 8.89
CA CYS A 363 -16.55 -2.11 8.27
C CYS A 363 -16.97 -3.58 8.44
N GLN A 364 -18.27 -3.85 8.38
CA GLN A 364 -18.82 -5.20 8.29
C GLN A 364 -19.68 -5.35 7.03
N PHE A 365 -19.30 -6.29 6.18
CA PHE A 365 -20.03 -6.71 4.98
C PHE A 365 -20.59 -8.11 5.25
N ILE A 366 -21.90 -8.21 5.46
CA ILE A 366 -22.57 -9.45 5.85
C ILE A 366 -23.63 -9.77 4.79
N GLN A 367 -23.63 -11.00 4.27
CA GLN A 367 -24.61 -11.49 3.29
C GLN A 367 -24.72 -10.58 2.06
N CYS A 368 -23.59 -10.08 1.58
CA CYS A 368 -23.51 -9.33 0.34
C CYS A 368 -23.49 -10.32 -0.82
N GLU A 369 -24.67 -10.64 -1.35
CA GLU A 369 -24.88 -11.70 -2.34
C GLU A 369 -25.27 -11.13 -3.71
N GLY A 370 -24.67 -11.63 -4.79
CA GLY A 370 -25.12 -11.35 -6.14
C GLY A 370 -24.61 -12.35 -7.19
N HIS A 371 -25.50 -13.16 -7.76
CA HIS A 371 -25.12 -14.18 -8.74
C HIS A 371 -24.70 -13.62 -10.12
N LEU A 372 -24.89 -12.31 -10.36
CA LEU A 372 -24.56 -11.64 -11.63
C LEU A 372 -23.49 -10.55 -11.49
N ILE A 373 -23.01 -10.31 -10.27
CA ILE A 373 -22.08 -9.24 -9.95
C ILE A 373 -20.67 -9.81 -9.77
N SER A 374 -19.64 -8.96 -9.83
CA SER A 374 -18.24 -9.34 -9.62
C SER A 374 -17.76 -8.66 -8.34
N GLY A 375 -17.56 -9.40 -7.25
CA GLY A 375 -17.33 -8.83 -5.92
C GLY A 375 -18.60 -8.88 -5.08
N GLY A 376 -18.68 -9.80 -4.11
CA GLY A 376 -19.93 -9.94 -3.34
C GLY A 376 -20.18 -8.73 -2.49
N ALA A 377 -19.16 -8.18 -1.83
CA ALA A 377 -19.25 -6.90 -1.13
C ALA A 377 -18.71 -5.74 -1.98
N ILE A 378 -17.49 -5.88 -2.49
CA ILE A 378 -16.75 -4.74 -3.07
C ILE A 378 -16.27 -5.11 -4.48
N TYR A 379 -16.55 -4.23 -5.43
CA TYR A 379 -15.92 -4.17 -6.74
C TYR A 379 -15.00 -2.95 -6.83
N LEU A 380 -13.77 -3.16 -7.27
CA LEU A 380 -12.76 -2.12 -7.47
C LEU A 380 -12.18 -2.20 -8.87
N ASP A 381 -12.12 -1.04 -9.53
CA ASP A 381 -11.33 -0.82 -10.74
C ASP A 381 -10.32 0.29 -10.45
N ILE A 382 -9.08 -0.08 -10.15
CA ILE A 382 -8.02 0.78 -9.64
C ILE A 382 -7.00 1.03 -10.74
N ASN A 383 -7.06 2.20 -11.36
CA ASN A 383 -6.28 2.56 -12.54
C ASN A 383 -5.48 3.85 -12.33
N ASN A 384 -4.47 4.07 -13.17
CA ASN A 384 -3.75 5.34 -13.27
C ASN A 384 -3.32 5.90 -11.91
N GLU A 385 -2.61 5.11 -11.09
CA GLU A 385 -2.14 5.48 -9.75
C GLU A 385 -3.22 5.67 -8.67
N GLY A 386 -4.47 5.28 -8.93
CA GLY A 386 -5.52 5.20 -7.92
C GLY A 386 -5.16 4.23 -6.80
N GLN A 387 -5.70 4.46 -5.60
CA GLN A 387 -5.32 3.68 -4.41
C GLN A 387 -6.53 3.28 -3.58
N THR A 388 -6.50 2.06 -3.05
CA THR A 388 -7.47 1.59 -2.04
C THR A 388 -6.74 0.98 -0.87
N THR A 389 -7.17 1.30 0.35
CA THR A 389 -6.77 0.58 1.57
C THR A 389 -8.01 0.05 2.28
N ILE A 390 -7.99 -1.24 2.65
CA ILE A 390 -9.05 -1.90 3.40
C ILE A 390 -8.47 -2.46 4.69
N SER A 391 -8.94 -1.96 5.82
CA SER A 391 -8.39 -2.23 7.14
C SER A 391 -9.47 -2.70 8.11
N ASN A 392 -9.12 -3.59 9.03
CA ASN A 392 -9.96 -3.99 10.18
C ASN A 392 -11.43 -4.38 9.86
N SER A 393 -11.68 -4.87 8.65
CA SER A 393 -13.04 -5.07 8.13
C SER A 393 -13.40 -6.55 7.99
N SER A 394 -14.67 -6.90 8.23
CA SER A 394 -15.15 -8.29 8.09
C SER A 394 -16.04 -8.48 6.88
N PHE A 395 -15.79 -9.54 6.12
CA PHE A 395 -16.60 -10.04 5.01
C PHE A 395 -17.16 -11.39 5.40
N ASN A 396 -18.46 -11.51 5.61
CA ASN A 396 -19.09 -12.71 6.11
C ASN A 396 -20.24 -13.13 5.21
N GLN A 397 -20.21 -14.37 4.70
CA GLN A 397 -21.24 -14.92 3.81
C GLN A 397 -21.46 -14.05 2.56
N CYS A 398 -20.40 -13.42 2.04
CA CYS A 398 -20.50 -12.68 0.79
C CYS A 398 -20.39 -13.66 -0.41
N GLU A 399 -21.25 -13.49 -1.42
CA GLU A 399 -21.29 -14.35 -2.60
C GLU A 399 -21.28 -13.53 -3.89
N SER A 400 -20.48 -13.96 -4.87
CA SER A 400 -20.55 -13.38 -6.22
C SER A 400 -20.13 -14.35 -7.33
N ARG A 401 -20.11 -13.86 -8.59
CA ARG A 401 -19.59 -14.63 -9.73
C ARG A 401 -18.08 -14.87 -9.64
N SER A 402 -17.34 -13.86 -9.17
CA SER A 402 -15.89 -13.87 -8.96
C SER A 402 -15.56 -12.93 -7.80
N GLY A 403 -14.73 -13.35 -6.87
CA GLY A 403 -14.40 -12.54 -5.69
C GLY A 403 -15.58 -12.51 -4.72
N GLY A 404 -15.81 -13.57 -3.95
CA GLY A 404 -16.99 -13.66 -3.08
C GLY A 404 -17.09 -12.49 -2.10
N GLY A 405 -15.97 -11.99 -1.56
CA GLY A 405 -15.91 -10.73 -0.83
C GLY A 405 -15.55 -9.55 -1.75
N ILE A 406 -14.36 -9.61 -2.35
CA ILE A 406 -13.78 -8.49 -3.12
C ILE A 406 -13.40 -8.95 -4.52
N PHE A 407 -13.74 -8.11 -5.50
CA PHE A 407 -13.21 -8.19 -6.86
C PHE A 407 -12.40 -6.93 -7.16
N ALA A 408 -11.16 -7.09 -7.61
CA ALA A 408 -10.27 -5.98 -7.92
C ALA A 408 -9.60 -6.13 -9.30
N LEU A 409 -9.69 -5.08 -10.11
CA LEU A 409 -8.82 -4.84 -11.25
C LEU A 409 -7.84 -3.75 -10.85
N ILE A 410 -6.53 -3.99 -10.99
CA ILE A 410 -5.48 -3.08 -10.55
C ILE A 410 -4.52 -2.88 -11.70
N GLN A 411 -4.54 -1.70 -12.32
CA GLN A 411 -3.79 -1.44 -13.53
C GLN A 411 -3.09 -0.09 -13.54
N THR A 412 -2.06 0.03 -14.38
CA THR A 412 -1.37 1.31 -14.68
C THR A 412 -1.00 2.09 -13.41
N GLY A 413 -0.24 1.47 -12.50
CA GLY A 413 0.22 2.08 -11.26
C GLY A 413 -0.79 2.06 -10.11
N GLY A 414 -1.99 1.53 -10.33
CA GLY A 414 -3.00 1.37 -9.29
C GLY A 414 -2.50 0.49 -8.13
N LYS A 415 -2.96 0.76 -6.91
CA LYS A 415 -2.54 0.01 -5.72
C LYS A 415 -3.71 -0.35 -4.82
N GLN A 416 -3.73 -1.59 -4.36
CA GLN A 416 -4.61 -2.03 -3.30
C GLN A 416 -3.80 -2.58 -2.13
N THR A 417 -4.12 -2.10 -0.92
CA THR A 417 -3.64 -2.65 0.33
C THR A 417 -4.81 -3.21 1.13
N ILE A 418 -4.65 -4.40 1.70
CA ILE A 418 -5.59 -4.98 2.68
C ILE A 418 -4.78 -5.37 3.90
N ASP A 419 -5.07 -4.74 5.03
CA ASP A 419 -4.28 -4.87 6.25
C ASP A 419 -5.17 -4.96 7.51
N GLY A 420 -4.50 -4.99 8.67
CA GLY A 420 -5.15 -5.09 9.96
C GLY A 420 -5.94 -6.39 10.14
N LYS A 421 -6.95 -6.36 11.01
CA LYS A 421 -7.71 -7.57 11.39
C LYS A 421 -8.83 -7.92 10.41
N CYS A 422 -8.56 -7.78 9.11
CA CYS A 422 -9.53 -8.11 8.08
C CYS A 422 -9.84 -9.62 8.09
N ASN A 423 -11.12 -9.98 7.95
CA ASN A 423 -11.51 -11.40 7.94
C ASN A 423 -12.55 -11.70 6.87
N PHE A 424 -12.33 -12.77 6.11
CA PHE A 424 -13.19 -13.31 5.09
C PHE A 424 -13.71 -14.66 5.56
N ARG A 425 -14.99 -14.72 5.92
CA ARG A 425 -15.62 -15.91 6.47
C ARG A 425 -16.75 -16.36 5.58
N GLN A 426 -16.73 -17.64 5.19
CA GLN A 426 -17.82 -18.25 4.41
C GLN A 426 -18.11 -17.50 3.10
N CYS A 427 -17.13 -16.79 2.55
CA CYS A 427 -17.28 -16.13 1.26
C CYS A 427 -17.24 -17.16 0.13
N SER A 428 -18.04 -16.95 -0.91
CA SER A 428 -18.15 -17.91 -2.02
C SER A 428 -18.13 -17.28 -3.41
N CYS A 429 -17.54 -17.99 -4.37
CA CYS A 429 -17.83 -17.81 -5.79
C CYS A 429 -18.46 -19.05 -6.41
N ASN A 430 -19.43 -18.81 -7.28
CA ASN A 430 -20.28 -19.86 -7.87
C ASN A 430 -20.05 -20.10 -9.37
N LEU A 431 -19.15 -19.34 -10.01
CA LEU A 431 -18.96 -19.43 -11.47
C LEU A 431 -17.52 -19.38 -11.95
N TYR A 432 -16.69 -18.48 -11.40
CA TYR A 432 -15.32 -18.30 -11.89
C TYR A 432 -14.29 -18.50 -10.77
N TYR A 433 -13.73 -17.44 -10.20
CA TYR A 433 -12.55 -17.57 -9.35
C TYR A 433 -12.58 -16.65 -8.12
N GLY A 434 -11.84 -17.05 -7.08
CA GLY A 434 -11.62 -16.25 -5.87
C GLY A 434 -12.79 -16.27 -4.89
N GLY A 435 -12.84 -17.25 -3.97
CA GLY A 435 -13.98 -17.38 -3.06
C GLY A 435 -14.05 -16.23 -2.04
N GLY A 436 -12.91 -15.73 -1.58
CA GLY A 436 -12.81 -14.48 -0.82
C GLY A 436 -12.46 -13.29 -1.72
N ILE A 437 -11.33 -13.38 -2.43
CA ILE A 437 -10.81 -12.28 -3.26
C ILE A 437 -10.51 -12.78 -4.67
N TYR A 438 -10.94 -11.99 -5.65
CA TYR A 438 -10.44 -12.04 -7.01
C TYR A 438 -9.61 -10.78 -7.28
N ALA A 439 -8.40 -10.93 -7.79
CA ALA A 439 -7.56 -9.80 -8.18
C ALA A 439 -6.86 -10.02 -9.53
N ASN A 440 -6.87 -8.99 -10.38
CA ASN A 440 -6.08 -8.95 -11.61
C ASN A 440 -5.18 -7.71 -11.60
N ILE A 441 -3.86 -7.94 -11.51
CA ILE A 441 -2.83 -6.91 -11.40
C ILE A 441 -2.07 -6.86 -12.73
N SER A 442 -2.22 -5.76 -13.46
CA SER A 442 -1.64 -5.62 -14.80
C SER A 442 -1.17 -4.21 -15.11
N GLY A 443 0.12 -4.02 -15.37
CA GLY A 443 0.69 -2.78 -15.87
C GLY A 443 1.74 -2.20 -14.91
N LEU A 444 2.63 -1.37 -15.45
CA LEU A 444 3.79 -0.84 -14.72
C LEU A 444 3.41 -0.34 -13.32
N ASN A 445 4.13 -0.81 -12.30
CA ASN A 445 4.00 -0.39 -10.89
C ASN A 445 2.64 -0.66 -10.23
N SER A 446 1.82 -1.56 -10.79
CA SER A 446 0.51 -1.92 -10.20
C SER A 446 0.67 -2.96 -9.11
N SER A 447 -0.14 -2.90 -8.05
CA SER A 447 0.07 -3.81 -6.93
C SER A 447 -1.13 -4.21 -6.08
N LEU A 448 -1.06 -5.45 -5.58
CA LEU A 448 -1.88 -5.93 -4.48
C LEU A 448 -0.98 -6.29 -3.28
N ILE A 449 -1.26 -5.70 -2.12
CA ILE A 449 -0.56 -5.96 -0.86
C ILE A 449 -1.57 -6.46 0.17
N LEU A 450 -1.30 -7.63 0.75
CA LEU A 450 -2.01 -8.19 1.90
C LEU A 450 -1.02 -8.29 3.07
N GLU A 451 -1.36 -7.68 4.21
CA GLU A 451 -0.46 -7.59 5.38
C GLU A 451 -0.97 -8.40 6.60
N ASP A 452 -0.29 -8.29 7.74
CA ASP A 452 -0.51 -9.07 8.96
C ASP A 452 -1.98 -9.09 9.43
N GLY A 453 -2.43 -10.26 9.92
CA GLY A 453 -3.69 -10.40 10.66
C GLY A 453 -4.92 -10.75 9.83
N LEU A 454 -4.75 -10.99 8.52
CA LEU A 454 -5.83 -11.43 7.65
C LEU A 454 -6.20 -12.90 7.88
N ILE A 455 -7.50 -13.18 7.95
CA ILE A 455 -8.04 -14.53 8.08
C ILE A 455 -9.00 -14.84 6.93
N PHE A 456 -8.78 -15.97 6.25
CA PHE A 456 -9.70 -16.56 5.28
C PHE A 456 -10.19 -17.89 5.86
N GLU A 457 -11.47 -17.97 6.21
CA GLU A 457 -12.05 -19.11 6.90
C GLU A 457 -13.26 -19.63 6.13
N ASN A 458 -13.25 -20.91 5.76
CA ASN A 458 -14.37 -21.55 5.05
C ASN A 458 -14.73 -20.86 3.73
N CYS A 459 -13.77 -20.20 3.07
CA CYS A 459 -14.01 -19.60 1.74
C CYS A 459 -14.04 -20.70 0.66
N ILE A 460 -14.98 -20.60 -0.28
CA ILE A 460 -15.24 -21.65 -1.26
C ILE A 460 -15.29 -21.06 -2.67
N CYS A 461 -14.60 -21.68 -3.63
CA CYS A 461 -14.90 -21.46 -5.03
C CYS A 461 -15.15 -22.76 -5.76
N ASP A 462 -16.42 -23.05 -6.00
CA ASP A 462 -16.86 -24.27 -6.66
C ASP A 462 -17.71 -23.87 -7.87
N ASP A 463 -17.06 -23.80 -9.04
CA ASP A 463 -17.75 -23.58 -10.31
C ASP A 463 -18.48 -24.87 -10.70
N ILE A 464 -19.78 -24.86 -10.47
CA ILE A 464 -20.68 -25.99 -10.70
C ILE A 464 -20.82 -26.32 -12.20
N TYR A 465 -20.49 -25.38 -13.10
CA TYR A 465 -20.77 -25.51 -14.54
C TYR A 465 -19.59 -26.00 -15.37
N TYR A 466 -18.39 -25.48 -15.12
CA TYR A 466 -17.22 -25.79 -15.96
C TYR A 466 -16.09 -26.49 -15.22
N SER A 467 -16.24 -26.76 -13.92
CA SER A 467 -15.19 -27.34 -13.08
C SER A 467 -13.86 -26.56 -13.18
N SER A 468 -13.96 -25.25 -13.39
CA SER A 468 -12.83 -24.36 -13.61
C SER A 468 -12.45 -23.54 -12.38
N GLY A 469 -13.24 -23.64 -11.30
CA GLY A 469 -13.10 -22.84 -10.09
C GLY A 469 -11.71 -22.94 -9.48
N GLY A 470 -11.15 -21.79 -9.09
CA GLY A 470 -9.80 -21.72 -8.52
C GLY A 470 -9.65 -20.67 -7.43
N GLY A 471 -8.82 -20.96 -6.43
CA GLY A 471 -8.48 -20.03 -5.35
C GLY A 471 -9.61 -19.87 -4.35
N GLY A 472 -9.91 -20.92 -3.57
CA GLY A 472 -11.04 -20.93 -2.63
C GLY A 472 -11.02 -19.75 -1.65
N GLY A 473 -9.84 -19.33 -1.20
CA GLY A 473 -9.63 -18.03 -0.56
C GLY A 473 -9.35 -16.91 -1.56
N ILE A 474 -8.23 -17.00 -2.29
CA ILE A 474 -7.79 -15.94 -3.21
C ILE A 474 -7.50 -16.51 -4.59
N TYR A 475 -7.99 -15.83 -5.62
CA TYR A 475 -7.48 -15.93 -6.97
C TYR A 475 -6.77 -14.63 -7.35
N ALA A 476 -5.53 -14.72 -7.84
CA ALA A 476 -4.78 -13.53 -8.25
C ALA A 476 -3.92 -13.74 -9.50
N ASN A 477 -3.97 -12.78 -10.42
CA ASN A 477 -3.13 -12.73 -11.62
C ASN A 477 -2.19 -11.53 -11.57
N CYS A 478 -0.91 -11.73 -11.89
CA CYS A 478 0.10 -10.67 -11.93
C CYS A 478 0.87 -10.70 -13.26
N ALA A 479 0.81 -9.59 -14.00
CA ALA A 479 1.41 -9.47 -15.31
C ALA A 479 2.18 -8.16 -15.50
N TYR A 480 3.25 -8.21 -16.32
CA TYR A 480 4.09 -7.08 -16.73
C TYR A 480 5.15 -6.65 -15.71
N LEU A 481 6.20 -6.01 -16.22
CA LEU A 481 7.32 -5.50 -15.44
C LEU A 481 6.85 -4.51 -14.38
N GLY A 482 7.34 -4.67 -13.14
CA GLY A 482 7.02 -3.77 -12.02
C GLY A 482 5.66 -4.04 -11.37
N SER A 483 4.83 -4.93 -11.91
CA SER A 483 3.63 -5.42 -11.22
C SER A 483 4.03 -6.37 -10.10
N TYR A 484 3.40 -6.24 -8.94
CA TYR A 484 3.70 -7.10 -7.80
C TYR A 484 2.47 -7.51 -6.99
N ILE A 485 2.43 -8.79 -6.59
CA ILE A 485 1.56 -9.31 -5.53
C ILE A 485 2.43 -9.59 -4.31
N ARG A 486 2.04 -9.06 -3.14
CA ARG A 486 2.74 -9.30 -1.88
C ARG A 486 1.74 -9.73 -0.82
N ILE A 487 1.79 -10.99 -0.40
CA ILE A 487 0.94 -11.58 0.64
C ILE A 487 1.87 -11.95 1.79
N ILE A 488 1.96 -11.09 2.80
CA ILE A 488 3.01 -11.16 3.81
C ILE A 488 2.48 -11.02 5.22
N GLY A 489 3.09 -11.72 6.15
CA GLY A 489 2.77 -11.59 7.57
C GLY A 489 2.02 -12.78 8.14
N ASP A 490 1.51 -12.65 9.35
CA ASP A 490 0.74 -13.69 10.06
C ASP A 490 -0.68 -13.79 9.51
N LEU A 491 -0.83 -14.40 8.34
CA LEU A 491 -2.11 -14.66 7.68
C LEU A 491 -2.50 -16.13 7.77
N GLU A 492 -3.80 -16.38 7.82
CA GLU A 492 -4.35 -17.73 7.95
C GLU A 492 -5.41 -18.02 6.87
N PHE A 493 -5.23 -19.14 6.18
CA PHE A 493 -6.22 -19.77 5.32
C PHE A 493 -6.66 -21.07 5.98
N GLU A 494 -7.88 -21.11 6.51
CA GLU A 494 -8.43 -22.27 7.21
C GLU A 494 -9.65 -22.81 6.46
N ASN A 495 -9.60 -24.10 6.13
CA ASN A 495 -10.69 -24.83 5.50
C ASN A 495 -11.19 -24.18 4.18
N CYS A 496 -10.31 -23.47 3.47
CA CYS A 496 -10.61 -22.93 2.14
C CYS A 496 -10.63 -24.05 1.10
N THR A 497 -11.65 -24.04 0.23
CA THR A 497 -11.88 -25.12 -0.73
C THR A 497 -12.11 -24.60 -2.15
N SER A 498 -11.53 -25.29 -3.13
CA SER A 498 -11.79 -25.01 -4.54
C SER A 498 -12.12 -26.28 -5.35
N GLY A 499 -13.06 -26.19 -6.28
CA GLY A 499 -13.44 -27.33 -7.12
C GLY A 499 -12.31 -27.84 -8.04
N SER A 500 -11.40 -26.96 -8.47
CA SER A 500 -10.36 -27.31 -9.46
C SER A 500 -8.94 -27.07 -8.95
N GLU A 501 -8.61 -25.85 -8.52
CA GLU A 501 -7.21 -25.42 -8.45
C GLU A 501 -6.95 -24.44 -7.31
N GLY A 502 -6.02 -24.74 -6.39
CA GLY A 502 -5.66 -23.83 -5.30
C GLY A 502 -6.77 -23.69 -4.25
N GLY A 503 -6.76 -24.52 -3.20
CA GLY A 503 -7.82 -24.47 -2.18
C GLY A 503 -7.79 -23.19 -1.36
N GLY A 504 -6.61 -22.81 -0.86
CA GLY A 504 -6.37 -21.50 -0.26
C GLY A 504 -6.18 -20.44 -1.33
N ILE A 505 -5.14 -20.58 -2.16
CA ILE A 505 -4.75 -19.57 -3.14
C ILE A 505 -4.49 -20.19 -4.51
N ARG A 506 -4.96 -19.52 -5.56
CA ARG A 506 -4.49 -19.71 -6.94
C ARG A 506 -3.81 -18.43 -7.43
N ILE A 507 -2.52 -18.50 -7.75
CA ILE A 507 -1.74 -17.37 -8.28
C ILE A 507 -1.22 -17.69 -9.68
N GLN A 508 -1.39 -16.75 -10.61
CA GLN A 508 -0.69 -16.74 -11.89
C GLN A 508 0.27 -15.55 -11.95
N THR A 509 1.54 -15.80 -12.31
CA THR A 509 2.56 -14.75 -12.43
C THR A 509 3.29 -14.87 -13.75
N TYR A 510 3.17 -13.85 -14.61
CA TYR A 510 3.74 -13.92 -15.95
C TYR A 510 4.26 -12.59 -16.49
N ASP A 511 5.01 -12.65 -17.59
CA ASP A 511 5.56 -11.49 -18.29
C ASP A 511 6.31 -10.52 -17.37
N TYR A 512 7.31 -11.03 -16.62
CA TYR A 512 8.09 -10.27 -15.62
C TYR A 512 7.34 -9.84 -14.34
N GLY A 513 6.10 -10.27 -14.13
CA GLY A 513 5.40 -10.08 -12.86
C GLY A 513 6.10 -10.78 -11.70
N ILE A 514 5.87 -10.30 -10.48
CA ILE A 514 6.46 -10.85 -9.26
C ILE A 514 5.36 -11.14 -8.23
N SER A 515 5.39 -12.33 -7.62
CA SER A 515 4.54 -12.67 -6.48
C SER A 515 5.37 -13.17 -5.29
N GLU A 516 5.01 -12.72 -4.10
CA GLU A 516 5.65 -13.08 -2.84
C GLU A 516 4.60 -13.50 -1.81
N VAL A 517 4.82 -14.67 -1.23
CA VAL A 517 4.01 -15.25 -0.15
C VAL A 517 4.96 -15.47 1.03
N ASP A 518 4.77 -14.76 2.14
CA ASP A 518 5.72 -14.79 3.25
C ASP A 518 5.01 -14.94 4.60
N LYS A 519 5.45 -15.91 5.42
CA LYS A 519 4.92 -16.18 6.77
C LYS A 519 3.45 -16.62 6.85
N ILE A 520 2.93 -17.29 5.83
CA ILE A 520 1.51 -17.64 5.72
C ILE A 520 1.19 -19.05 6.24
N SER A 521 0.06 -19.22 6.94
CA SER A 521 -0.46 -20.51 7.40
C SER A 521 -1.64 -21.00 6.56
N PHE A 522 -1.48 -22.12 5.86
CA PHE A 522 -2.55 -22.85 5.15
C PHE A 522 -2.94 -24.10 5.94
N LYS A 523 -4.18 -24.17 6.44
CA LYS A 523 -4.69 -25.28 7.25
C LYS A 523 -5.95 -25.87 6.64
N ASP A 524 -5.93 -27.19 6.49
CA ASP A 524 -7.08 -27.97 6.02
C ASP A 524 -7.66 -27.51 4.68
N CYS A 525 -6.88 -26.79 3.87
CA CYS A 525 -7.30 -26.35 2.54
C CYS A 525 -7.38 -27.54 1.57
N SER A 526 -8.33 -27.49 0.63
CA SER A 526 -8.48 -28.56 -0.35
C SER A 526 -8.85 -28.10 -1.75
N SER A 527 -8.37 -28.82 -2.76
CA SER A 527 -8.73 -28.56 -4.15
C SER A 527 -8.53 -29.76 -5.06
N GLY A 528 -8.91 -29.65 -6.34
CA GLY A 528 -8.53 -30.63 -7.35
C GLY A 528 -7.01 -30.78 -7.44
N SER A 529 -6.27 -29.68 -7.64
CA SER A 529 -4.80 -29.61 -7.67
C SER A 529 -4.27 -28.45 -6.82
N GLY A 530 -3.18 -28.65 -6.08
CA GLY A 530 -2.63 -27.62 -5.19
C GLY A 530 -3.56 -27.32 -4.01
N GLY A 531 -3.64 -28.23 -3.04
CA GLY A 531 -4.65 -28.13 -1.96
C GLY A 531 -4.57 -26.83 -1.16
N GLY A 532 -3.36 -26.38 -0.82
CA GLY A 532 -3.14 -25.05 -0.27
C GLY A 532 -3.00 -24.01 -1.37
N VAL A 533 -1.98 -24.17 -2.21
CA VAL A 533 -1.62 -23.20 -3.25
C VAL A 533 -1.49 -23.89 -4.60
N LEU A 534 -1.98 -23.22 -5.64
CA LEU A 534 -1.62 -23.49 -7.03
C LEU A 534 -0.93 -22.28 -7.64
N ALA A 535 0.24 -22.51 -8.24
CA ALA A 535 1.09 -21.48 -8.83
C ALA A 535 1.33 -21.77 -10.33
N LEU A 536 1.01 -20.80 -11.19
CA LEU A 536 1.31 -20.87 -12.62
C LEU A 536 2.25 -19.72 -12.97
N ILE A 537 3.47 -20.06 -13.37
CA ILE A 537 4.54 -19.08 -13.60
C ILE A 537 4.99 -19.19 -15.05
N SER A 538 4.99 -18.08 -15.80
CA SER A 538 5.43 -18.09 -17.19
C SER A 538 6.20 -16.85 -17.63
N ASN A 539 6.99 -16.92 -18.70
CA ASN A 539 7.59 -15.76 -19.39
C ASN A 539 8.35 -14.80 -18.45
N ASN A 540 9.39 -15.29 -17.76
CA ASN A 540 10.16 -14.53 -16.77
C ASN A 540 9.38 -14.10 -15.51
N GLY A 541 8.18 -14.65 -15.29
CA GLY A 541 7.47 -14.50 -14.03
C GLY A 541 8.26 -15.09 -12.86
N GLN A 542 8.11 -14.51 -11.67
CA GLN A 542 8.82 -14.94 -10.48
C GLN A 542 7.86 -15.08 -9.30
N MET A 543 7.93 -16.21 -8.61
CA MET A 543 7.19 -16.42 -7.36
C MET A 543 8.13 -16.83 -6.25
N SER A 544 7.86 -16.36 -5.03
CA SER A 544 8.52 -16.88 -3.83
C SER A 544 7.55 -17.20 -2.69
N ILE A 545 7.88 -18.24 -1.92
CA ILE A 545 7.15 -18.69 -0.72
C ILE A 545 8.16 -18.83 0.42
N ASN A 546 8.07 -17.97 1.44
CA ASN A 546 9.14 -17.77 2.42
C ASN A 546 8.68 -17.69 3.90
N GLY A 547 9.67 -17.44 4.77
CA GLY A 547 9.53 -16.88 6.12
C GLY A 547 8.62 -17.64 7.08
N LEU A 548 8.82 -18.96 7.19
CA LEU A 548 8.08 -19.84 8.07
C LEU A 548 6.63 -20.06 7.64
N SER A 549 6.34 -19.96 6.33
CA SER A 549 5.06 -20.41 5.79
C SER A 549 4.82 -21.89 6.11
N ASN A 550 3.58 -22.25 6.44
CA ASN A 550 3.22 -23.61 6.87
C ASN A 550 2.00 -24.11 6.09
N PHE A 551 2.08 -25.34 5.60
CA PHE A 551 1.00 -26.07 4.96
C PHE A 551 0.66 -27.27 5.83
N ILE A 552 -0.54 -27.28 6.41
CA ILE A 552 -0.95 -28.28 7.41
C ILE A 552 -2.23 -28.94 6.91
N ASN A 553 -2.21 -30.26 6.78
CA ASN A 553 -3.36 -31.07 6.35
C ASN A 553 -3.96 -30.66 5.00
N CYS A 554 -3.24 -29.93 4.14
CA CYS A 554 -3.73 -29.54 2.82
C CYS A 554 -3.89 -30.77 1.90
N LYS A 555 -4.95 -30.77 1.08
CA LYS A 555 -5.34 -31.94 0.27
C LYS A 555 -5.60 -31.62 -1.18
N SER A 556 -4.96 -32.36 -2.07
CA SER A 556 -5.32 -32.41 -3.48
C SER A 556 -6.12 -33.69 -3.76
N LEU A 557 -7.33 -33.52 -4.29
CA LEU A 557 -8.36 -34.56 -4.37
C LEU A 557 -8.31 -35.36 -5.67
N SER A 558 -7.81 -34.79 -6.76
CA SER A 558 -7.84 -35.40 -8.09
C SER A 558 -6.62 -35.09 -8.96
N GLY A 559 -5.72 -34.24 -8.49
CA GLY A 559 -4.54 -33.78 -9.21
C GLY A 559 -3.30 -33.74 -8.31
N PRO A 560 -2.22 -33.09 -8.74
CA PRO A 560 -0.95 -33.08 -8.02
C PRO A 560 -0.88 -32.05 -6.89
N GLY A 561 0.09 -32.22 -5.98
CA GLY A 561 0.49 -31.22 -4.98
C GLY A 561 -0.53 -31.02 -3.85
N GLY A 562 -0.45 -31.81 -2.78
CA GLY A 562 -1.39 -31.67 -1.66
C GLY A 562 -1.31 -30.31 -0.95
N GLY A 563 -0.11 -29.78 -0.75
CA GLY A 563 0.12 -28.44 -0.25
C GLY A 563 0.27 -27.42 -1.38
N LEU A 564 1.21 -27.66 -2.29
CA LEU A 564 1.56 -26.77 -3.39
C LEU A 564 1.70 -27.52 -4.71
N TYR A 565 1.07 -27.02 -5.76
CA TYR A 565 1.33 -27.41 -7.14
C TYR A 565 1.83 -26.20 -7.93
N ALA A 566 2.96 -26.34 -8.63
CA ALA A 566 3.53 -25.29 -9.46
C ALA A 566 3.84 -25.77 -10.89
N ASP A 567 3.41 -25.00 -11.88
CA ASP A 567 3.88 -25.13 -13.27
C ASP A 567 4.75 -23.94 -13.65
N LEU A 568 5.89 -24.22 -14.28
CA LEU A 568 6.88 -23.24 -14.72
C LEU A 568 7.07 -23.33 -16.24
N PHE A 569 6.92 -22.20 -16.92
CA PHE A 569 7.08 -22.07 -18.36
C PHE A 569 8.05 -20.94 -18.74
N SER A 570 9.01 -21.18 -19.62
CA SER A 570 9.81 -20.12 -20.27
C SER A 570 10.46 -19.12 -19.30
N PHE A 571 11.65 -19.44 -18.78
CA PHE A 571 12.45 -18.56 -17.91
C PHE A 571 11.80 -18.20 -16.57
N SER A 572 10.87 -19.04 -16.10
CA SER A 572 10.17 -18.80 -14.84
C SER A 572 11.01 -19.13 -13.62
N VAL A 573 10.75 -18.44 -12.51
CA VAL A 573 11.48 -18.61 -11.24
C VAL A 573 10.50 -18.97 -10.13
N ILE A 574 10.79 -20.04 -9.40
CA ILE A 574 10.14 -20.33 -8.12
C ILE A 574 11.20 -20.51 -7.01
N ASN A 575 11.02 -19.78 -5.91
CA ASN A 575 11.83 -19.89 -4.71
C ASN A 575 10.96 -20.29 -3.53
N ILE A 576 11.31 -21.37 -2.84
CA ILE A 576 10.65 -21.81 -1.61
C ILE A 576 11.73 -21.86 -0.55
N ASP A 577 11.59 -21.09 0.52
CA ASP A 577 12.61 -21.03 1.56
C ASP A 577 11.97 -21.05 2.95
N ASN A 578 12.58 -21.78 3.88
CA ASN A 578 12.20 -21.77 5.29
C ASN A 578 10.69 -22.06 5.48
N THR A 579 10.19 -23.14 4.89
CA THR A 579 8.76 -23.49 4.83
C THR A 579 8.52 -24.89 5.42
N THR A 580 7.32 -25.15 5.95
CA THR A 580 6.92 -26.47 6.46
C THR A 580 5.71 -27.03 5.73
N PHE A 581 5.77 -28.30 5.36
CA PHE A 581 4.62 -29.09 4.91
C PHE A 581 4.40 -30.23 5.90
N ASP A 582 3.25 -30.26 6.55
CA ASP A 582 2.86 -31.26 7.53
C ASP A 582 1.55 -31.92 7.12
N SER A 583 1.59 -33.24 6.99
CA SER A 583 0.42 -34.08 6.77
C SER A 583 -0.36 -33.71 5.49
N CYS A 584 0.32 -33.10 4.51
CA CYS A 584 -0.26 -32.81 3.21
C CYS A 584 -0.47 -34.09 2.41
N THR A 585 -1.59 -34.16 1.68
CA THR A 585 -1.92 -35.36 0.91
C THR A 585 -2.37 -35.07 -0.52
N CYS A 586 -2.01 -35.96 -1.43
CA CYS A 586 -2.43 -35.94 -2.82
C CYS A 586 -3.04 -37.30 -3.18
N THR A 587 -4.24 -37.31 -3.77
CA THR A 587 -4.93 -38.55 -4.17
C THR A 587 -4.68 -38.84 -5.66
N GLN A 588 -4.43 -40.10 -6.01
CA GLN A 588 -4.31 -40.49 -7.44
C GLN A 588 -5.57 -40.07 -8.24
N PRO A 589 -5.43 -39.51 -9.45
CA PRO A 589 -4.24 -39.50 -10.32
C PRO A 589 -3.26 -38.31 -10.14
N GLY A 590 -2.97 -37.88 -8.92
CA GLY A 590 -1.90 -36.93 -8.63
C GLY A 590 -0.53 -37.50 -8.22
N ASN A 591 0.45 -36.61 -8.15
CA ASN A 591 1.81 -36.83 -7.64
C ASN A 591 2.20 -35.72 -6.66
N GLY A 592 3.20 -35.96 -5.81
CA GLY A 592 3.69 -34.96 -4.85
C GLY A 592 2.71 -34.75 -3.71
N GLY A 593 2.81 -35.57 -2.65
CA GLY A 593 1.89 -35.49 -1.50
C GLY A 593 1.86 -34.12 -0.84
N ALA A 594 2.99 -33.42 -0.79
CA ALA A 594 3.06 -32.02 -0.40
C ALA A 594 3.25 -31.10 -1.61
N LEU A 595 4.30 -31.34 -2.39
CA LEU A 595 4.78 -30.45 -3.43
C LEU A 595 4.88 -31.18 -4.76
N SER A 596 4.28 -30.62 -5.79
CA SER A 596 4.51 -31.03 -7.18
C SER A 596 4.98 -29.84 -8.00
N ILE A 597 6.06 -30.01 -8.76
CA ILE A 597 6.57 -29.00 -9.69
C ILE A 597 6.70 -29.59 -11.09
N ILE A 598 6.16 -28.93 -12.10
CA ILE A 598 6.33 -29.30 -13.51
C ILE A 598 7.05 -28.18 -14.24
N ILE A 599 8.11 -28.55 -14.95
CA ILE A 599 8.95 -27.63 -15.72
C ILE A 599 8.75 -27.89 -17.21
N ILE A 600 8.43 -26.85 -17.97
CA ILE A 600 8.08 -26.94 -19.38
C ILE A 600 8.78 -25.83 -20.18
N HIS A 601 9.59 -26.21 -21.19
CA HIS A 601 10.27 -25.31 -22.14
C HIS A 601 11.27 -24.30 -21.54
N GLU A 602 12.41 -24.12 -22.24
CA GLU A 602 13.51 -23.19 -21.88
C GLU A 602 14.04 -23.37 -20.45
N ILE A 603 15.07 -22.63 -20.04
CA ILE A 603 15.68 -22.79 -18.71
C ILE A 603 14.81 -22.12 -17.63
N ASN A 604 14.17 -22.90 -16.77
CA ASN A 604 13.46 -22.40 -15.58
C ASN A 604 14.35 -22.51 -14.33
N GLN A 605 14.02 -21.75 -13.29
CA GLN A 605 14.77 -21.72 -12.03
C GLN A 605 13.93 -22.24 -10.87
N ILE A 606 14.46 -23.24 -10.15
CA ILE A 606 13.87 -23.77 -8.93
C ILE A 606 14.89 -23.67 -7.79
N SER A 607 14.49 -23.02 -6.70
CA SER A 607 15.19 -23.07 -5.43
C SER A 607 14.25 -23.55 -4.32
N ILE A 608 14.60 -24.61 -3.61
CA ILE A 608 13.90 -25.08 -2.41
C ILE A 608 14.93 -25.19 -1.29
N ARG A 609 14.76 -24.43 -0.21
CA ARG A 609 15.78 -24.27 0.83
C ARG A 609 15.17 -24.35 2.22
N ARG A 610 15.85 -25.01 3.16
CA ARG A 610 15.45 -25.03 4.58
C ARG A 610 13.98 -25.44 4.78
N THR A 611 13.50 -26.38 3.96
CA THR A 611 12.09 -26.78 3.94
C THR A 611 11.92 -28.14 4.62
N THR A 612 10.92 -28.24 5.50
CA THR A 612 10.60 -29.46 6.25
C THR A 612 9.34 -30.11 5.70
N PHE A 613 9.38 -31.43 5.53
CA PHE A 613 8.25 -32.27 5.12
C PHE A 613 8.01 -33.37 6.16
N THR A 614 6.84 -33.34 6.78
CA THR A 614 6.44 -34.31 7.81
C THR A 614 5.15 -35.02 7.39
N ASP A 615 5.14 -36.35 7.44
CA ASP A 615 3.96 -37.19 7.25
C ASP A 615 3.15 -36.92 5.97
N CYS A 616 3.79 -36.36 4.94
CA CYS A 616 3.19 -36.07 3.64
C CYS A 616 3.03 -37.33 2.78
N LYS A 617 1.89 -37.48 2.09
CA LYS A 617 1.54 -38.75 1.43
C LYS A 617 0.89 -38.60 0.07
N THR A 618 1.21 -39.52 -0.85
CA THR A 618 0.32 -39.81 -1.98
C THR A 618 -0.57 -40.99 -1.65
N ILE A 619 -1.88 -40.85 -1.88
CA ILE A 619 -2.91 -41.84 -1.54
C ILE A 619 -3.30 -42.62 -2.79
N GLN A 620 -3.28 -43.95 -2.67
CA GLN A 620 -3.69 -44.84 -3.75
C GLN A 620 -5.21 -44.81 -3.94
N ASN A 621 -5.65 -44.44 -5.15
CA ASN A 621 -7.07 -44.44 -5.56
C ASN A 621 -7.26 -44.96 -6.99
N SER A 622 -6.17 -45.33 -7.67
CA SER A 622 -6.18 -45.89 -9.01
C SER A 622 -5.21 -47.08 -9.09
N SER A 623 -5.47 -48.01 -10.01
CA SER A 623 -4.49 -49.04 -10.39
C SER A 623 -3.45 -48.52 -11.38
N ASP A 624 -3.63 -47.29 -11.90
CA ASP A 624 -2.73 -46.65 -12.84
C ASP A 624 -1.44 -46.19 -12.15
N GLN A 625 -0.35 -46.91 -12.43
CA GLN A 625 0.96 -46.67 -11.84
C GLN A 625 1.71 -45.48 -12.46
N ARG A 626 1.09 -44.74 -13.39
CA ARG A 626 1.61 -43.46 -13.89
C ARG A 626 1.54 -42.33 -12.86
N TYR A 627 0.85 -42.54 -11.75
CA TYR A 627 0.60 -41.56 -10.69
C TYR A 627 0.91 -42.12 -9.30
N GLY A 628 0.95 -41.27 -8.28
CA GLY A 628 1.28 -41.65 -6.90
C GLY A 628 2.77 -41.63 -6.58
N TRP A 629 3.57 -40.92 -7.37
CA TRP A 629 5.01 -40.71 -7.11
C TRP A 629 5.25 -39.51 -6.22
N GLY A 630 6.33 -39.53 -5.43
CA GLY A 630 6.74 -38.41 -4.58
C GLY A 630 5.84 -38.23 -3.37
N GLY A 631 6.11 -38.94 -2.27
CA GLY A 631 5.28 -38.83 -1.05
C GLY A 631 5.32 -37.43 -0.44
N ALA A 632 6.48 -36.76 -0.44
CA ALA A 632 6.57 -35.33 -0.18
C ALA A 632 6.66 -34.53 -1.49
N ILE A 633 7.72 -34.73 -2.28
CA ILE A 633 8.03 -33.91 -3.46
C ILE A 633 7.99 -34.75 -4.73
N TYR A 634 7.33 -34.24 -5.76
CA TYR A 634 7.44 -34.69 -7.14
C TYR A 634 7.92 -33.54 -8.04
N ILE A 635 8.93 -33.78 -8.87
CA ILE A 635 9.40 -32.81 -9.88
C ILE A 635 9.43 -33.49 -11.24
N ASN A 636 8.82 -32.86 -12.24
CA ASN A 636 8.94 -33.27 -13.64
C ASN A 636 9.83 -32.28 -14.40
N ILE A 637 10.96 -32.78 -14.88
CA ILE A 637 11.94 -32.02 -15.66
C ILE A 637 11.85 -32.47 -17.12
N SER A 638 11.24 -31.64 -17.97
CA SER A 638 11.15 -31.91 -19.41
C SER A 638 12.37 -31.43 -20.22
N GLU A 639 13.33 -30.76 -19.58
CA GLU A 639 14.52 -30.17 -20.20
C GLU A 639 15.67 -31.16 -20.46
N ILE A 640 16.57 -30.78 -21.37
CA ILE A 640 17.76 -31.53 -21.78
C ILE A 640 18.84 -31.45 -20.69
N THR A 641 19.41 -32.61 -20.33
CA THR A 641 20.32 -32.87 -19.20
C THR A 641 21.59 -32.01 -19.08
N SER A 642 21.96 -31.21 -20.08
CA SER A 642 23.24 -30.47 -20.11
C SER A 642 23.26 -29.13 -19.37
N GLN A 643 22.11 -28.62 -18.90
CA GLN A 643 21.98 -27.24 -18.39
C GLN A 643 21.78 -27.10 -16.87
N LEU A 644 21.64 -28.19 -16.11
CA LEU A 644 21.47 -28.12 -14.64
C LEU A 644 22.70 -27.53 -13.94
N SER A 645 22.48 -26.54 -13.08
CA SER A 645 23.47 -25.84 -12.26
C SER A 645 22.83 -25.34 -10.95
N ALA A 646 23.65 -24.87 -10.01
CA ALA A 646 23.14 -24.25 -8.78
C ALA A 646 22.37 -22.95 -9.01
N SER A 647 22.44 -22.35 -10.20
CA SER A 647 21.69 -21.13 -10.53
C SER A 647 20.29 -21.39 -11.07
N ASN A 648 19.97 -22.62 -11.48
CA ASN A 648 18.65 -22.96 -12.03
C ASN A 648 17.97 -24.14 -11.33
N PHE A 649 18.71 -24.96 -10.58
CA PHE A 649 18.12 -26.05 -9.81
C PHE A 649 18.90 -26.27 -8.52
N LEU A 650 18.28 -25.96 -7.38
CA LEU A 650 18.89 -26.12 -6.07
C LEU A 650 17.86 -26.52 -5.01
N LEU A 651 18.04 -27.69 -4.40
CA LEU A 651 17.22 -28.22 -3.32
C LEU A 651 18.12 -28.46 -2.09
N THR A 652 18.26 -27.52 -1.17
CA THR A 652 19.24 -27.61 -0.07
C THR A 652 18.60 -27.53 1.31
N ASP A 653 19.23 -28.18 2.29
CA ASP A 653 18.83 -28.16 3.70
C ASP A 653 17.39 -28.65 3.90
N LEU A 654 16.99 -29.68 3.13
CA LEU A 654 15.67 -30.28 3.23
C LEU A 654 15.58 -31.26 4.42
N VAL A 655 14.45 -31.31 5.10
CA VAL A 655 14.18 -32.28 6.17
C VAL A 655 12.97 -33.13 5.80
N PHE A 656 13.07 -34.44 5.94
CA PHE A 656 11.97 -35.38 5.67
C PHE A 656 11.73 -36.29 6.87
N SER A 657 10.47 -36.46 7.26
CA SER A 657 10.04 -37.40 8.29
C SER A 657 8.70 -38.03 7.91
N GLY A 658 8.58 -39.36 7.98
CA GLY A 658 7.28 -40.04 7.84
C GLY A 658 6.59 -39.99 6.47
N CYS A 659 7.22 -39.42 5.44
CA CYS A 659 6.61 -39.28 4.11
C CYS A 659 6.45 -40.63 3.39
N GLN A 660 5.35 -40.80 2.63
CA GLN A 660 5.02 -42.07 1.98
C GLN A 660 4.45 -41.87 0.58
N SER A 661 4.98 -42.60 -0.41
CA SER A 661 4.42 -42.61 -1.76
C SER A 661 3.58 -43.88 -2.00
N ALA A 662 2.44 -43.74 -2.66
CA ALA A 662 1.62 -44.87 -3.13
C ALA A 662 2.36 -45.79 -4.11
N VAL A 663 3.31 -45.24 -4.89
CA VAL A 663 4.04 -46.01 -5.91
C VAL A 663 5.56 -45.95 -5.70
N ALA A 664 6.18 -44.77 -5.81
CA ALA A 664 7.65 -44.64 -5.73
C ALA A 664 8.11 -43.26 -5.25
N GLY A 665 9.26 -43.23 -4.57
CA GLY A 665 9.89 -42.00 -4.07
C GLY A 665 9.15 -41.43 -2.86
N ASN A 666 9.31 -42.05 -1.69
CA ASN A 666 8.64 -41.63 -0.45
C ASN A 666 8.89 -40.16 -0.10
N ASN A 667 10.13 -39.70 -0.22
CA ASN A 667 10.49 -38.31 0.06
C ASN A 667 10.46 -37.48 -1.23
N LEU A 668 11.27 -37.85 -2.22
CA LEU A 668 11.46 -37.12 -3.47
C LEU A 668 11.39 -38.08 -4.65
N HIS A 669 10.70 -37.65 -5.70
CA HIS A 669 10.74 -38.28 -7.01
C HIS A 669 10.99 -37.24 -8.09
N ILE A 670 12.00 -37.48 -8.95
CA ILE A 670 12.31 -36.64 -10.11
C ILE A 670 12.07 -37.46 -11.38
N CYS A 671 11.10 -37.02 -12.18
CA CYS A 671 10.81 -37.56 -13.50
C CYS A 671 11.60 -36.77 -14.56
N SER A 672 12.28 -37.46 -15.47
CA SER A 672 13.07 -36.83 -16.53
C SER A 672 13.33 -37.79 -17.69
N TYR A 673 13.79 -37.26 -18.83
CA TYR A 673 14.11 -38.07 -20.02
C TYR A 673 15.31 -39.01 -19.81
N ASP A 674 16.35 -38.56 -19.10
CA ASP A 674 17.53 -39.35 -18.74
C ASP A 674 17.85 -39.19 -17.25
N THR A 675 17.10 -39.93 -16.43
CA THR A 675 17.22 -39.91 -14.97
C THR A 675 18.62 -40.27 -14.49
N LYS A 676 19.37 -41.08 -15.24
CA LYS A 676 20.74 -41.44 -14.87
C LYS A 676 21.67 -40.23 -14.99
N ALA A 677 21.66 -39.55 -16.14
CA ALA A 677 22.48 -38.37 -16.35
C ALA A 677 22.12 -37.23 -15.38
N ILE A 678 20.82 -37.02 -15.11
CA ILE A 678 20.38 -36.04 -14.10
C ILE A 678 20.91 -36.39 -12.70
N GLY A 679 20.82 -37.67 -12.29
CA GLY A 679 21.35 -38.12 -11.00
C GLY A 679 22.86 -37.94 -10.86
N GLU A 680 23.63 -38.25 -11.91
CA GLU A 680 25.07 -38.03 -11.97
C GLU A 680 25.41 -36.53 -11.88
N LYS A 681 24.66 -35.67 -12.57
CA LYS A 681 24.87 -34.22 -12.52
C LYS A 681 24.55 -33.65 -11.14
N ILE A 682 23.40 -34.00 -10.57
CA ILE A 682 22.96 -33.57 -9.23
C ILE A 682 24.02 -33.93 -8.17
N SER A 683 24.54 -35.16 -8.22
CA SER A 683 25.55 -35.62 -7.28
C SER A 683 26.92 -34.95 -7.48
N SER A 684 27.35 -34.73 -8.73
CA SER A 684 28.67 -34.15 -9.03
C SER A 684 28.91 -32.72 -8.47
N ILE A 685 27.84 -31.94 -8.30
CA ILE A 685 27.89 -30.55 -7.83
C ILE A 685 26.96 -30.27 -6.65
N SER A 686 26.47 -31.32 -5.98
CA SER A 686 25.67 -31.24 -4.74
C SER A 686 24.43 -30.35 -4.83
N LEU A 687 23.61 -30.55 -5.87
CA LEU A 687 22.37 -29.77 -6.06
C LEU A 687 21.24 -30.15 -5.11
N ILE A 688 21.35 -31.31 -4.44
CA ILE A 688 20.39 -31.78 -3.45
C ILE A 688 21.11 -32.06 -2.13
N THR A 689 20.69 -31.43 -1.04
CA THR A 689 21.17 -31.73 0.32
C THR A 689 19.99 -31.95 1.28
N VAL A 690 20.14 -32.92 2.16
CA VAL A 690 19.14 -33.30 3.17
C VAL A 690 19.81 -33.22 4.53
N TYR A 691 19.13 -32.58 5.48
CA TYR A 691 19.55 -32.49 6.87
C TYR A 691 18.85 -33.60 7.67
N ASP A 692 19.62 -34.57 8.14
CA ASP A 692 19.11 -35.68 8.94
C ASP A 692 19.10 -35.32 10.44
N THR A 693 17.90 -35.07 10.98
CA THR A 693 17.72 -34.78 12.41
C THR A 693 17.80 -36.03 13.30
N THR A 694 17.79 -37.24 12.73
CA THR A 694 17.83 -38.51 13.49
C THR A 694 19.25 -38.89 13.96
N ASN A 695 20.28 -38.22 13.43
CA ASN A 695 21.69 -38.43 13.81
C ASN A 695 22.23 -37.42 14.86
N LEU A 696 21.37 -36.62 15.49
CA LEU A 696 21.74 -35.86 16.69
C LEU A 696 21.88 -36.83 17.88
N TYR A 697 23.02 -37.51 17.94
CA TYR A 697 23.43 -38.26 19.13
C TYR A 697 23.35 -37.35 20.34
N ILE A 698 22.41 -37.71 21.22
CA ILE A 698 22.43 -37.64 22.67
C ILE A 698 23.85 -37.28 23.18
N LEU A 699 24.14 -35.98 23.34
CA LEU A 699 25.08 -35.52 24.35
C LEU A 699 24.32 -35.55 25.68
N LYS A 700 24.20 -36.77 26.23
CA LYS A 700 23.99 -36.93 27.66
C LYS A 700 25.25 -36.38 28.33
N TRP A 701 25.12 -35.21 28.94
CA TRP A 701 26.04 -34.79 29.98
C TRP A 701 25.72 -35.65 31.20
N GLU A 702 26.52 -36.69 31.44
CA GLU A 702 26.64 -37.29 32.78
C GLU A 702 27.83 -36.63 33.47
N TYR A 703 27.61 -36.18 34.71
CA TYR A 703 28.63 -35.62 35.62
C TYR A 703 29.70 -36.65 35.98
#